data_AF-A0A8C5QZA7-F1
#
_entry.id   AF-A0A8C5QZA7-F1
#
_cell.length_a   1.000
_cell.length_b   1.000
_cell.length_c   1.000
_cell.angle_alpha   90.00
_cell.angle_beta   90.00
_cell.angle_gamma   90.00
#
_symmetry.space_group_name_H-M   'P 1'
#
loop_
_entity.id
_entity.type
_entity.pdbx_description
1 polymer ?
#
loop_
_entity_poly.entity_id
_entity_poly.type
_entity_poly.pdbx_seq_one_letter_code
_entity_poly.pdbx_strand_id
1 'polypeptide(L)'
;MAYRLPSLMSYCLLPLLFLQQNPAATCPDGCECEYTEDMDYEITCQDITVIPTIPPNTKILRFVETYITTIPSGAFSNLQNASRISISLDTELQRVESGSFRSLDSITHIEIRNVMNLVHIEPGAFEDLPLLKYLGILNTRLSIFPDLRKISSTVLNVIIDLHRNANLDGLREDVFLGVVNGPIVLDVSNTAITKLPTRGLESITHLLAMNTWSLKKLPPINAFMQLQVANLSYPSHCCAFTNWTKKKSFLEYIFCNQTNSYNSQRKRSLTSAGPYYQDYMDGDINPKEKTKYSYFPTNSHYSVFSEKQGEKEVGFGEEIKHAQGENSPAFENYYDYVLCGVNENLVCSPEPDAFNPCEDIMGYNFLRVVVWFVNLLAILGNTFVFFILLTSHYKLTVSRFLMCNLAFADFCMGIYLLLIASVDLYTSSEYYNYAINWQTGLGCKTAGFFTVFASEFSVYTLTMITLERWYAITFAMRLDRKIRLRHALLIMLGGWMFCFFIALLPLVGISSYIKVSICLPMDTESILSQAYIIFILMLNIAAFICICVCYIKIYITVRNPQYQSGNKDTKIAKRMAVLIFTDFVCMAPISFYALSAIMNKPLITVTNSKILLVLFYPFNSCANPFLYAIFTKMFRRDVFILLSKFGICEHQAQFYRGQTVSAKNSSASYGHRGCGKTRHAVASIPVFFKEEQPEMGILLENCRRTVL
;
A
#
# COMPACT_ATOMS: atom_id res chain seq x y z
N MET A 1 98.43 13.01 -43.43
CA MET A 1 98.46 11.55 -43.69
C MET A 1 97.10 11.19 -44.28
N ALA A 2 96.89 11.28 -45.60
CA ALA A 2 97.21 10.24 -46.61
C ALA A 2 96.69 8.87 -46.11
N TYR A 3 95.65 8.26 -46.69
CA TYR A 3 95.63 7.68 -48.05
C TYR A 3 94.23 7.56 -48.69
N ARG A 4 94.15 8.04 -49.95
CA ARG A 4 93.52 7.48 -51.19
C ARG A 4 92.10 6.88 -51.21
N LEU A 5 91.23 7.55 -51.99
CA LEU A 5 90.25 6.98 -52.96
C LEU A 5 90.99 6.29 -54.14
N PRO A 6 90.42 5.44 -55.05
CA PRO A 6 89.07 5.59 -55.65
C PRO A 6 88.30 4.30 -56.14
N SER A 7 87.02 4.51 -56.49
CA SER A 7 86.26 4.05 -57.68
C SER A 7 86.11 2.57 -58.15
N LEU A 8 84.82 2.19 -58.30
CA LEU A 8 84.11 1.65 -59.49
C LEU A 8 84.17 0.14 -59.87
N MET A 9 82.93 -0.40 -59.99
CA MET A 9 82.43 -1.45 -60.90
C MET A 9 82.63 -2.93 -60.52
N SER A 10 81.55 -3.63 -60.16
CA SER A 10 80.80 -4.41 -61.17
C SER A 10 79.50 -5.03 -60.64
N TYR A 11 78.42 -4.66 -61.31
CA TYR A 11 77.12 -5.31 -61.51
C TYR A 11 76.86 -6.70 -60.93
N CYS A 12 75.73 -6.82 -60.22
CA CYS A 12 74.80 -7.95 -60.34
C CYS A 12 73.35 -7.49 -60.04
N LEU A 13 72.56 -7.36 -61.11
CA LEU A 13 71.14 -7.73 -61.27
C LEU A 13 70.07 -7.14 -60.31
N LEU A 14 69.41 -6.06 -60.75
CA LEU A 14 67.95 -5.87 -61.07
C LEU A 14 66.84 -6.52 -60.18
N PRO A 15 65.58 -6.02 -60.23
CA PRO A 15 64.96 -5.19 -59.20
C PRO A 15 63.56 -5.70 -58.75
N LEU A 16 62.82 -4.86 -58.02
CA LEU A 16 61.35 -4.90 -57.85
C LEU A 16 60.80 -6.10 -57.06
N LEU A 17 60.78 -5.95 -55.74
CA LEU A 17 59.67 -6.48 -54.94
C LEU A 17 58.84 -5.29 -54.47
N PHE A 18 57.66 -5.20 -55.07
CA PHE A 18 56.54 -4.38 -54.67
C PHE A 18 56.46 -4.26 -53.14
N LEU A 19 56.52 -3.03 -52.63
CA LEU A 19 55.72 -2.66 -51.47
C LEU A 19 54.26 -2.87 -51.91
N GLN A 20 53.72 -4.04 -51.60
CA GLN A 20 52.30 -4.26 -51.62
C GLN A 20 51.74 -3.41 -50.48
N GLN A 21 51.43 -2.15 -50.78
CA GLN A 21 50.51 -1.35 -49.98
C GLN A 21 49.22 -2.15 -49.91
N ASN A 22 49.00 -2.83 -48.78
CA ASN A 22 47.64 -3.17 -48.39
C ASN A 22 46.89 -1.85 -48.24
N PRO A 23 45.66 -1.73 -48.79
CA PRO A 23 44.86 -0.54 -48.61
C PRO A 23 44.43 -0.51 -47.14
N ALA A 24 45.24 0.11 -46.29
CA ALA A 24 44.80 0.48 -44.95
C ALA A 24 43.61 1.43 -45.16
N ALA A 25 42.42 1.00 -44.76
CA ALA A 25 41.25 1.86 -44.69
C ALA A 25 41.66 3.11 -43.90
N THR A 26 41.65 4.26 -44.55
CA THR A 26 41.95 5.54 -43.90
C THR A 26 40.92 5.81 -42.82
N CYS A 27 41.37 6.14 -41.62
CA CYS A 27 40.49 6.51 -40.51
C CYS A 27 39.57 7.67 -40.95
N PRO A 28 38.26 7.63 -40.67
CA PRO A 28 37.36 8.69 -41.09
C PRO A 28 37.67 10.04 -40.43
N ASP A 29 37.40 11.14 -41.15
CA ASP A 29 37.58 12.49 -40.61
C ASP A 29 36.67 12.72 -39.39
N GLY A 30 37.24 13.26 -38.31
CA GLY A 30 36.53 13.45 -37.04
C GLY A 30 36.43 12.18 -36.17
N CYS A 31 37.18 11.13 -36.51
CA CYS A 31 37.27 9.91 -35.71
C CYS A 31 38.71 9.55 -35.37
N GLU A 32 38.87 8.90 -34.22
CA GLU A 32 40.10 8.28 -33.74
C GLU A 32 39.98 6.77 -33.92
N CYS A 33 41.00 6.16 -34.54
CA CYS A 33 41.03 4.73 -34.83
C CYS A 33 42.18 4.06 -34.09
N GLU A 34 41.86 3.08 -33.26
CA GLU A 34 42.81 2.27 -32.50
C GLU A 34 42.86 0.85 -33.05
N TYR A 35 44.07 0.28 -33.11
CA TYR A 35 44.31 -1.09 -33.54
C TYR A 35 44.65 -1.94 -32.33
N THR A 36 43.88 -2.99 -32.08
CA THR A 36 44.24 -3.98 -31.05
C THR A 36 45.26 -4.98 -31.59
N GLU A 37 45.99 -5.65 -30.68
CA GLU A 37 46.98 -6.69 -31.02
C GLU A 37 46.37 -7.86 -31.84
N ASP A 38 45.05 -8.03 -31.78
CA ASP A 38 44.26 -9.02 -32.52
C ASP A 38 43.78 -8.54 -33.91
N MET A 39 44.26 -7.39 -34.41
CA MET A 39 43.81 -6.75 -35.66
C MET A 39 42.34 -6.31 -35.66
N ASP A 40 41.73 -6.12 -34.48
CA ASP A 40 40.40 -5.51 -34.40
C ASP A 40 40.51 -3.99 -34.50
N TYR A 41 39.53 -3.38 -35.17
CA TYR A 41 39.48 -1.95 -35.39
C TYR A 41 38.45 -1.32 -34.45
N GLU A 42 38.90 -0.49 -33.51
CA GLU A 42 38.05 0.33 -32.62
C GLU A 42 38.05 1.77 -33.12
N ILE A 43 36.86 2.32 -33.35
CA ILE A 43 36.68 3.69 -33.86
C ILE A 43 35.85 4.48 -32.86
N THR A 44 36.38 5.64 -32.47
CA THR A 44 35.67 6.63 -31.67
C THR A 44 35.53 7.93 -32.45
N CYS A 45 34.31 8.36 -32.73
CA CYS A 45 34.03 9.61 -33.42
C CYS A 45 33.52 10.67 -32.43
N GLN A 46 34.06 11.89 -32.54
CA GLN A 46 33.73 13.05 -31.70
C GLN A 46 33.51 14.29 -32.56
N ASP A 47 32.69 15.24 -32.10
CA ASP A 47 32.43 16.51 -32.78
C ASP A 47 31.92 16.41 -34.24
N ILE A 48 31.31 15.28 -34.61
CA ILE A 48 30.74 15.08 -35.96
C ILE A 48 29.24 15.42 -36.03
N THR A 49 28.78 15.88 -37.20
CA THR A 49 27.36 16.20 -37.48
C THR A 49 26.67 15.19 -38.39
N VAL A 50 27.43 14.36 -39.10
CA VAL A 50 26.96 13.32 -40.02
C VAL A 50 27.81 12.07 -39.82
N ILE A 51 27.20 10.89 -39.82
CA ILE A 51 27.91 9.60 -39.71
C ILE A 51 28.81 9.41 -40.94
N PRO A 52 30.14 9.27 -40.75
CA PRO A 52 31.06 9.09 -41.87
C PRO A 52 31.01 7.66 -42.42
N THR A 53 31.70 7.40 -43.54
CA THR A 53 31.81 6.03 -44.07
C THR A 53 32.75 5.20 -43.20
N ILE A 54 32.19 4.18 -42.55
CA ILE A 54 32.90 3.38 -41.54
C ILE A 54 33.53 2.14 -42.20
N PRO A 55 34.80 1.83 -41.93
CA PRO A 55 35.47 0.62 -42.40
C PRO A 55 34.72 -0.67 -41.98
N PRO A 56 34.56 -1.66 -42.88
CA PRO A 56 33.76 -2.87 -42.60
C PRO A 56 34.39 -3.81 -41.55
N ASN A 57 35.70 -3.69 -41.30
CA ASN A 57 36.45 -4.44 -40.30
C ASN A 57 36.37 -3.82 -38.88
N THR A 58 35.48 -2.84 -38.68
CA THR A 58 35.25 -2.22 -37.37
C THR A 58 34.57 -3.18 -36.40
N LYS A 59 35.19 -3.43 -35.25
CA LYS A 59 34.66 -4.28 -34.18
C LYS A 59 33.94 -3.50 -33.10
N ILE A 60 34.42 -2.31 -32.77
CA ILE A 60 33.82 -1.42 -31.78
C ILE A 60 33.69 -0.03 -32.41
N LEU A 61 32.48 0.51 -32.37
CA LEU A 61 32.16 1.84 -32.87
C LEU A 61 31.54 2.66 -31.75
N ARG A 62 32.12 3.82 -31.47
CA ARG A 62 31.66 4.76 -30.44
C ARG A 62 31.44 6.13 -31.06
N PHE A 63 30.26 6.70 -30.81
CA PHE A 63 29.97 8.11 -31.02
C PHE A 63 29.87 8.76 -29.65
N VAL A 64 30.74 9.73 -29.38
CA VAL A 64 30.83 10.41 -28.09
C VAL A 64 30.82 11.90 -28.35
N GLU A 65 29.95 12.65 -27.67
CA GLU A 65 29.90 14.11 -27.80
C GLU A 65 29.71 14.56 -29.26
N THR A 66 28.74 13.95 -29.94
CA THR A 66 28.41 14.24 -31.34
C THR A 66 27.20 15.17 -31.48
N TYR A 67 26.96 15.66 -32.70
CA TYR A 67 25.88 16.59 -33.06
C TYR A 67 25.05 16.03 -34.23
N ILE A 68 24.81 14.72 -34.23
CA ILE A 68 24.16 14.02 -35.34
C ILE A 68 22.65 14.17 -35.19
N THR A 69 21.95 14.70 -36.19
CA THR A 69 20.50 14.93 -36.06
C THR A 69 19.65 13.67 -36.21
N THR A 70 20.08 12.71 -37.02
CA THR A 70 19.34 11.47 -37.33
C THR A 70 20.31 10.34 -37.67
N ILE A 71 20.02 9.12 -37.20
CA ILE A 71 20.67 7.91 -37.70
C ILE A 71 19.87 7.41 -38.91
N PRO A 72 20.42 7.48 -40.14
CA PRO A 72 19.68 7.12 -41.33
C PRO A 72 19.52 5.60 -41.47
N SER A 73 18.59 5.18 -42.33
CA SER A 73 18.44 3.77 -42.72
C SER A 73 19.73 3.23 -43.33
N GLY A 74 20.14 2.02 -42.93
CA GLY A 74 21.36 1.38 -43.44
C GLY A 74 22.68 2.01 -42.96
N ALA A 75 22.67 2.94 -42.00
CA ALA A 75 23.88 3.60 -41.49
C ALA A 75 25.00 2.61 -41.11
N PHE A 76 24.63 1.45 -40.57
CA PHE A 76 25.57 0.44 -40.08
C PHE A 76 25.57 -0.87 -40.88
N SER A 77 24.83 -0.96 -41.99
CA SER A 77 24.59 -2.24 -42.69
C SER A 77 25.85 -2.95 -43.19
N ASN A 78 26.95 -2.21 -43.37
CA ASN A 78 28.23 -2.74 -43.86
C ASN A 78 29.12 -3.31 -42.75
N LEU A 79 28.71 -3.22 -41.48
CA LEU A 79 29.50 -3.58 -40.30
C LEU A 79 29.23 -5.01 -39.81
N GLN A 80 29.47 -6.02 -40.64
CA GLN A 80 29.16 -7.43 -40.32
C GLN A 80 29.98 -7.98 -39.13
N ASN A 81 31.15 -7.41 -38.87
CA ASN A 81 32.07 -7.81 -37.80
C ASN A 81 31.93 -6.95 -36.53
N ALA A 82 31.07 -5.94 -36.53
CA ALA A 82 30.89 -5.08 -35.37
C ALA A 82 30.26 -5.87 -34.22
N SER A 83 30.93 -5.84 -33.07
CA SER A 83 30.47 -6.46 -31.82
C SER A 83 29.76 -5.46 -30.91
N ARG A 84 30.14 -4.18 -30.97
CA ARG A 84 29.59 -3.11 -30.13
C ARG A 84 29.40 -1.81 -30.91
N ILE A 85 28.22 -1.21 -30.80
CA ILE A 85 27.93 0.15 -31.26
C ILE A 85 27.37 0.93 -30.07
N SER A 86 28.01 2.05 -29.71
CA SER A 86 27.55 2.92 -28.63
C SER A 86 27.47 4.38 -29.11
N ILE A 87 26.37 5.05 -28.77
CA ILE A 87 26.13 6.46 -29.05
C ILE A 87 25.87 7.13 -27.71
N SER A 88 26.69 8.11 -27.36
CA SER A 88 26.64 8.75 -26.05
C SER A 88 26.88 10.25 -26.12
N LEU A 89 26.20 10.99 -25.24
CA LEU A 89 26.37 12.44 -25.08
C LEU A 89 26.07 13.24 -26.37
N ASP A 90 25.24 12.70 -27.28
CA ASP A 90 24.81 13.45 -28.46
C ASP A 90 23.73 14.48 -28.09
N THR A 91 23.98 15.73 -28.50
CA THR A 91 23.13 16.86 -28.13
C THR A 91 22.04 17.18 -29.15
N GLU A 92 22.10 16.66 -30.38
CA GLU A 92 21.20 17.02 -31.48
C GLU A 92 20.38 15.84 -32.03
N LEU A 93 20.70 14.59 -31.64
CA LEU A 93 20.05 13.39 -32.16
C LEU A 93 18.59 13.30 -31.74
N GLN A 94 17.71 13.36 -32.74
CA GLN A 94 16.26 13.38 -32.56
C GLN A 94 15.55 12.10 -32.98
N ARG A 95 16.10 11.38 -33.97
CA ARG A 95 15.44 10.23 -34.60
C ARG A 95 16.43 9.12 -34.97
N VAL A 96 15.98 7.87 -34.80
CA VAL A 96 16.59 6.68 -35.41
C VAL A 96 15.62 6.12 -36.45
N GLU A 97 16.05 6.03 -37.71
CA GLU A 97 15.23 5.56 -38.82
C GLU A 97 15.06 4.03 -38.84
N SER A 98 14.06 3.57 -39.57
CA SER A 98 13.85 2.14 -39.82
C SER A 98 15.03 1.53 -40.58
N GLY A 99 15.47 0.35 -40.16
CA GLY A 99 16.61 -0.36 -40.76
C GLY A 99 17.99 0.26 -40.49
N SER A 100 18.12 1.18 -39.53
CA SER A 100 19.44 1.71 -39.14
C SER A 100 20.38 0.64 -38.58
N PHE A 101 19.86 -0.29 -37.77
CA PHE A 101 20.58 -1.45 -37.24
C PHE A 101 19.99 -2.73 -37.83
N ARG A 102 20.42 -3.07 -39.05
CA ARG A 102 19.88 -4.19 -39.81
C ARG A 102 20.95 -5.19 -40.23
N SER A 103 20.66 -6.47 -40.05
CA SER A 103 21.50 -7.60 -40.53
C SER A 103 22.94 -7.54 -40.03
N LEU A 104 23.11 -7.28 -38.73
CA LEU A 104 24.40 -7.23 -38.06
C LEU A 104 24.65 -8.58 -37.36
N ASP A 105 25.27 -9.53 -38.06
CA ASP A 105 25.40 -10.91 -37.59
C ASP A 105 26.24 -11.06 -36.31
N SER A 106 27.24 -10.20 -36.12
CA SER A 106 28.19 -10.26 -34.99
C SER A 106 27.84 -9.31 -33.83
N ILE A 107 26.77 -8.50 -33.95
CA ILE A 107 26.48 -7.47 -32.95
C ILE A 107 26.05 -8.11 -31.64
N THR A 108 26.65 -7.65 -30.54
CA THR A 108 26.34 -8.12 -29.19
C THR A 108 25.84 -7.00 -28.29
N HIS A 109 26.32 -5.77 -28.47
CA HIS A 109 25.99 -4.64 -27.62
C HIS A 109 25.59 -3.42 -28.45
N ILE A 110 24.38 -2.92 -28.23
CA ILE A 110 23.90 -1.65 -28.76
C ILE A 110 23.52 -0.75 -27.58
N GLU A 111 24.07 0.46 -27.55
CA GLU A 111 23.84 1.42 -26.47
C GLU A 111 23.58 2.83 -27.03
N ILE A 112 22.51 3.48 -26.58
CA ILE A 112 22.22 4.89 -26.84
C ILE A 112 22.00 5.58 -25.49
N ARG A 113 22.95 6.39 -25.03
CA ARG A 113 22.96 6.93 -23.67
C ARG A 113 23.07 8.45 -23.64
N ASN A 114 22.33 9.10 -22.75
CA ASN A 114 22.39 10.55 -22.52
C ASN A 114 22.07 11.36 -23.79
N VAL A 115 21.16 10.86 -24.63
CA VAL A 115 20.67 11.56 -25.83
C VAL A 115 19.33 12.21 -25.51
N MET A 116 19.39 13.40 -24.92
CA MET A 116 18.23 14.06 -24.33
C MET A 116 17.21 14.56 -25.37
N ASN A 117 17.60 14.67 -26.64
CA ASN A 117 16.72 15.10 -27.73
C ASN A 117 16.11 13.94 -28.53
N LEU A 118 16.47 12.69 -28.23
CA LEU A 118 15.90 11.53 -28.91
C LEU A 118 14.46 11.31 -28.44
N VAL A 119 13.52 11.52 -29.36
CA VAL A 119 12.07 11.40 -29.07
C VAL A 119 11.47 10.15 -29.71
N HIS A 120 12.00 9.72 -30.85
CA HIS A 120 11.40 8.66 -31.67
C HIS A 120 12.44 7.70 -32.25
N ILE A 121 12.18 6.41 -32.09
CA ILE A 121 12.86 5.32 -32.79
C ILE A 121 11.81 4.67 -33.69
N GLU A 122 12.04 4.68 -35.01
CA GLU A 122 11.08 4.12 -35.96
C GLU A 122 10.92 2.61 -35.79
N PRO A 123 9.69 2.07 -35.95
CA PRO A 123 9.48 0.62 -35.94
C PRO A 123 10.36 -0.06 -37.00
N GLY A 124 11.07 -1.13 -36.61
CA GLY A 124 12.02 -1.80 -37.49
C GLY A 124 13.39 -1.12 -37.57
N ALA A 125 13.73 -0.21 -36.65
CA ALA A 125 15.11 0.28 -36.50
C ALA A 125 16.11 -0.84 -36.16
N PHE A 126 15.65 -1.88 -35.44
CA PHE A 126 16.41 -3.06 -35.04
C PHE A 126 15.86 -4.31 -35.74
N GLU A 127 16.59 -4.87 -36.70
CA GLU A 127 16.19 -6.04 -37.49
C GLU A 127 17.34 -7.03 -37.68
N ASP A 128 17.07 -8.32 -37.51
CA ASP A 128 18.03 -9.42 -37.75
C ASP A 128 19.38 -9.24 -37.04
N LEU A 129 19.35 -9.29 -35.70
CA LEU A 129 20.49 -9.16 -34.79
C LEU A 129 20.64 -10.45 -33.95
N PRO A 130 21.12 -11.56 -34.54
CA PRO A 130 21.01 -12.91 -33.98
C PRO A 130 21.82 -13.13 -32.69
N LEU A 131 22.90 -12.36 -32.49
CA LEU A 131 23.83 -12.45 -31.34
C LEU A 131 23.67 -11.32 -30.31
N LEU A 132 22.63 -10.50 -30.43
CA LEU A 132 22.42 -9.34 -29.54
C LEU A 132 22.25 -9.82 -28.08
N LYS A 133 23.13 -9.34 -27.20
CA LYS A 133 23.15 -9.59 -25.75
C LYS A 133 22.65 -8.41 -24.94
N TYR A 134 22.91 -7.19 -25.39
CA TYR A 134 22.58 -5.98 -24.65
C TYR A 134 21.99 -4.92 -25.57
N LEU A 135 20.81 -4.43 -25.22
CA LEU A 135 20.18 -3.26 -25.83
C LEU A 135 19.88 -2.24 -24.74
N GLY A 136 20.65 -1.16 -24.70
CA GLY A 136 20.47 -0.06 -23.77
C GLY A 136 20.03 1.21 -24.48
N ILE A 137 18.89 1.78 -24.09
CA ILE A 137 18.49 3.14 -24.52
C ILE A 137 18.20 3.91 -23.23
N LEU A 138 19.13 4.74 -22.80
CA LEU A 138 19.20 5.20 -21.41
C LEU A 138 19.26 6.72 -21.34
N ASN A 139 18.50 7.30 -20.41
CA ASN A 139 18.44 8.75 -20.21
C ASN A 139 18.16 9.53 -21.50
N THR A 140 17.02 9.22 -22.14
CA THR A 140 16.53 9.88 -23.35
C THR A 140 15.13 10.46 -23.11
N ARG A 141 14.59 11.21 -24.08
CA ARG A 141 13.19 11.69 -24.07
C ARG A 141 12.25 10.79 -24.85
N LEU A 142 12.64 9.54 -25.07
CA LEU A 142 11.84 8.56 -25.79
C LEU A 142 10.45 8.42 -25.15
N SER A 143 9.42 8.57 -25.98
CA SER A 143 8.01 8.46 -25.56
C SER A 143 7.43 7.10 -25.88
N ILE A 144 7.85 6.48 -26.98
CA ILE A 144 7.34 5.20 -27.48
C ILE A 144 8.43 4.14 -27.38
N PHE A 145 8.08 2.99 -26.82
CA PHE A 145 9.00 1.86 -26.71
C PHE A 145 9.42 1.34 -28.10
N PRO A 146 10.71 1.02 -28.33
CA PRO A 146 11.21 0.54 -29.63
C PRO A 146 10.64 -0.84 -29.98
N ASP A 147 10.24 -1.06 -31.24
CA ASP A 147 9.73 -2.37 -31.66
C ASP A 147 10.85 -3.42 -31.75
N LEU A 148 10.84 -4.41 -30.86
CA LEU A 148 11.85 -5.46 -30.79
C LEU A 148 11.43 -6.77 -31.49
N ARG A 149 10.26 -6.82 -32.12
CA ARG A 149 9.69 -8.05 -32.70
C ARG A 149 10.52 -8.67 -33.83
N LYS A 150 11.35 -7.86 -34.48
CA LYS A 150 12.16 -8.26 -35.63
C LYS A 150 13.66 -8.45 -35.31
N ILE A 151 14.06 -8.37 -34.04
CA ILE A 151 15.46 -8.55 -33.64
C ILE A 151 15.95 -9.97 -33.94
N SER A 152 15.09 -11.00 -33.79
CA SER A 152 15.43 -12.40 -34.06
C SER A 152 16.67 -12.91 -33.31
N SER A 153 16.94 -12.39 -32.09
CA SER A 153 18.09 -12.82 -31.28
C SER A 153 17.88 -14.22 -30.73
N THR A 154 18.88 -15.08 -30.90
CA THR A 154 18.87 -16.48 -30.43
C THR A 154 19.62 -16.67 -29.11
N VAL A 155 20.19 -15.58 -28.57
CA VAL A 155 20.96 -15.60 -27.33
C VAL A 155 20.04 -15.83 -26.13
N LEU A 156 20.52 -16.57 -25.14
CA LEU A 156 19.76 -16.86 -23.91
C LEU A 156 19.72 -15.68 -22.94
N ASN A 157 20.75 -14.83 -22.93
CA ASN A 157 21.02 -13.85 -21.88
C ASN A 157 20.87 -12.40 -22.34
N VAL A 158 19.72 -12.07 -22.94
CA VAL A 158 19.49 -10.72 -23.46
C VAL A 158 19.13 -9.77 -22.31
N ILE A 159 19.81 -8.63 -22.26
CA ILE A 159 19.59 -7.54 -21.32
C ILE A 159 18.95 -6.38 -22.07
N ILE A 160 17.84 -5.87 -21.52
CA ILE A 160 17.14 -4.71 -22.05
C ILE A 160 17.12 -3.65 -20.96
N ASP A 161 17.84 -2.56 -21.19
CA ASP A 161 17.97 -1.44 -20.25
C ASP A 161 17.34 -0.18 -20.84
N LEU A 162 16.31 0.33 -20.16
CA LEU A 162 15.55 1.52 -20.54
C LEU A 162 15.49 2.53 -19.41
N HIS A 163 16.49 2.52 -18.52
CA HIS A 163 16.47 3.36 -17.35
C HIS A 163 16.44 4.86 -17.70
N ARG A 164 15.78 5.64 -16.85
CA ARG A 164 15.69 7.12 -16.93
C ARG A 164 15.04 7.66 -18.22
N ASN A 165 14.19 6.88 -18.89
CA ASN A 165 13.33 7.39 -19.95
C ASN A 165 12.00 7.90 -19.37
N ALA A 166 12.02 9.11 -18.82
CA ALA A 166 10.91 9.66 -18.03
C ALA A 166 9.58 9.82 -18.80
N ASN A 167 9.62 9.91 -20.14
CA ASN A 167 8.44 10.09 -20.99
C ASN A 167 7.88 8.77 -21.54
N LEU A 168 8.54 7.63 -21.28
CA LEU A 168 8.15 6.33 -21.81
C LEU A 168 6.95 5.80 -21.01
N ASP A 169 5.76 5.70 -21.64
CA ASP A 169 4.49 5.49 -20.93
C ASP A 169 3.82 4.11 -21.14
N GLY A 170 4.18 3.40 -22.22
CA GLY A 170 3.54 2.15 -22.59
C GLY A 170 4.45 1.14 -23.29
N LEU A 171 4.24 -0.13 -22.95
CA LEU A 171 4.81 -1.29 -23.65
C LEU A 171 3.70 -2.05 -24.35
N ARG A 172 3.99 -2.55 -25.55
CA ARG A 172 3.10 -3.48 -26.26
C ARG A 172 3.21 -4.90 -25.68
N GLU A 173 2.11 -5.64 -25.73
CA GLU A 173 2.05 -7.04 -25.25
C GLU A 173 2.97 -8.00 -26.00
N ASP A 174 3.23 -7.73 -27.29
CA ASP A 174 4.00 -8.59 -28.19
C ASP A 174 5.46 -8.15 -28.34
N VAL A 175 5.93 -7.19 -27.52
CA VAL A 175 7.19 -6.48 -27.78
C VAL A 175 8.42 -7.38 -27.71
N PHE A 176 8.45 -8.35 -26.79
CA PHE A 176 9.60 -9.23 -26.60
C PHE A 176 9.59 -10.49 -27.49
N LEU A 177 8.60 -10.66 -28.38
CA LEU A 177 8.50 -11.87 -29.22
C LEU A 177 9.69 -12.07 -30.18
N GLY A 178 10.38 -10.99 -30.56
CA GLY A 178 11.57 -11.07 -31.41
C GLY A 178 12.84 -11.47 -30.66
N VAL A 179 12.81 -11.46 -29.32
CA VAL A 179 13.86 -12.03 -28.48
C VAL A 179 13.41 -13.46 -28.17
N VAL A 180 13.96 -14.44 -28.89
CA VAL A 180 13.40 -15.82 -28.95
C VAL A 180 13.25 -16.44 -27.56
N ASN A 181 14.21 -16.18 -26.67
CA ASN A 181 14.20 -16.71 -25.31
C ASN A 181 13.66 -15.72 -24.27
N GLY A 182 13.22 -14.51 -24.68
CA GLY A 182 12.90 -13.40 -23.79
C GLY A 182 14.13 -12.74 -23.13
N PRO A 183 13.99 -11.55 -22.52
CA PRO A 183 15.06 -10.93 -21.76
C PRO A 183 15.29 -11.64 -20.42
N ILE A 184 16.55 -11.66 -19.96
CA ILE A 184 16.93 -12.10 -18.61
C ILE A 184 16.86 -10.93 -17.62
N VAL A 185 17.28 -9.75 -18.07
CA VAL A 185 17.26 -8.52 -17.27
C VAL A 185 16.41 -7.49 -18.00
N LEU A 186 15.44 -6.92 -17.29
CA LEU A 186 14.64 -5.80 -17.77
C LEU A 186 14.72 -4.66 -16.75
N ASP A 187 15.37 -3.57 -17.15
CA ASP A 187 15.38 -2.33 -16.37
C ASP A 187 14.49 -1.27 -17.01
N VAL A 188 13.42 -0.92 -16.28
CA VAL A 188 12.45 0.13 -16.61
C VAL A 188 12.37 1.17 -15.49
N SER A 189 13.43 1.29 -14.69
CA SER A 189 13.51 2.24 -13.58
C SER A 189 13.50 3.68 -14.08
N ASN A 190 12.86 4.58 -13.32
CA ASN A 190 12.74 5.99 -13.65
C ASN A 190 12.05 6.23 -15.02
N THR A 191 11.04 5.42 -15.34
CA THR A 191 10.17 5.58 -16.51
C THR A 191 8.73 5.92 -16.10
N ALA A 192 7.88 6.26 -17.07
CA ALA A 192 6.45 6.50 -16.86
C ALA A 192 5.58 5.30 -17.29
N ILE A 193 6.16 4.10 -17.39
CA ILE A 193 5.47 2.89 -17.85
C ILE A 193 4.30 2.57 -16.94
N THR A 194 3.12 2.39 -17.52
CA THR A 194 1.90 2.12 -16.74
C THR A 194 1.62 0.63 -16.54
N LYS A 195 2.09 -0.22 -17.47
CA LYS A 195 1.87 -1.67 -17.48
C LYS A 195 3.05 -2.40 -18.13
N LEU A 196 3.38 -3.56 -17.61
CA LEU A 196 4.28 -4.52 -18.24
C LEU A 196 3.47 -5.51 -19.10
N PRO A 197 4.06 -6.08 -20.16
CA PRO A 197 3.40 -7.09 -20.98
C PRO A 197 3.16 -8.39 -20.19
N THR A 198 2.18 -9.16 -20.61
CA THR A 198 1.81 -10.46 -20.03
C THR A 198 2.55 -11.63 -20.68
N ARG A 199 3.17 -11.41 -21.84
CA ARG A 199 3.90 -12.42 -22.63
C ARG A 199 5.35 -11.99 -22.83
N GLY A 200 6.24 -12.97 -22.96
CA GLY A 200 7.67 -12.74 -23.23
C GLY A 200 8.49 -12.29 -22.01
N LEU A 201 7.96 -12.44 -20.78
CA LEU A 201 8.67 -12.17 -19.52
C LEU A 201 9.10 -13.45 -18.78
N GLU A 202 8.85 -14.63 -19.38
CA GLU A 202 8.99 -15.93 -18.73
C GLU A 202 10.42 -16.23 -18.25
N SER A 203 11.41 -15.74 -19.01
CA SER A 203 12.85 -15.89 -18.79
C SER A 203 13.47 -14.85 -17.86
N ILE A 204 12.72 -13.82 -17.46
CA ILE A 204 13.30 -12.73 -16.67
C ILE A 204 13.76 -13.27 -15.32
N THR A 205 15.02 -13.03 -14.99
CA THR A 205 15.61 -13.29 -13.67
C THR A 205 15.71 -12.01 -12.84
N HIS A 206 15.95 -10.85 -13.46
CA HIS A 206 16.06 -9.56 -12.78
C HIS A 206 15.08 -8.55 -13.39
N LEU A 207 14.13 -8.08 -12.57
CA LEU A 207 13.21 -7.01 -12.92
C LEU A 207 13.52 -5.77 -12.09
N LEU A 208 13.92 -4.68 -12.74
CA LEU A 208 14.19 -3.40 -12.11
C LEU A 208 13.15 -2.37 -12.57
N ALA A 209 12.36 -1.85 -11.64
CA ALA A 209 11.30 -0.87 -11.86
C ALA A 209 11.22 0.10 -10.67
N MET A 210 12.38 0.65 -10.28
CA MET A 210 12.48 1.65 -9.21
C MET A 210 12.02 3.02 -9.71
N ASN A 211 11.35 3.81 -8.86
CA ASN A 211 10.84 5.15 -9.21
C ASN A 211 9.89 5.20 -10.43
N THR A 212 9.22 4.10 -10.74
CA THR A 212 8.24 3.94 -11.82
C THR A 212 6.81 4.01 -11.23
N TRP A 213 6.44 5.17 -10.69
CA TRP A 213 5.18 5.39 -9.94
C TRP A 213 3.89 5.22 -10.77
N SER A 214 4.02 5.25 -12.09
CA SER A 214 2.94 4.94 -13.04
C SER A 214 2.59 3.45 -13.07
N LEU A 215 3.54 2.57 -12.76
CA LEU A 215 3.35 1.12 -12.77
C LEU A 215 2.59 0.70 -11.51
N LYS A 216 1.27 0.83 -11.53
CA LYS A 216 0.43 0.50 -10.36
C LYS A 216 0.11 -1.00 -10.28
N LYS A 217 0.20 -1.71 -11.40
CA LYS A 217 -0.17 -3.12 -11.50
C LYS A 217 0.95 -3.98 -12.08
N LEU A 218 1.13 -5.16 -11.51
CA LEU A 218 1.98 -6.20 -12.10
C LEU A 218 1.14 -7.16 -12.95
N PRO A 219 1.74 -7.76 -13.99
CA PRO A 219 1.14 -8.87 -14.69
C PRO A 219 1.05 -10.09 -13.76
N PRO A 220 0.24 -11.09 -14.13
CA PRO A 220 0.10 -12.32 -13.37
C PRO A 220 1.46 -12.98 -13.05
N ILE A 221 1.62 -13.54 -11.86
CA ILE A 221 2.91 -14.09 -11.38
C ILE A 221 3.44 -15.22 -12.28
N ASN A 222 2.55 -15.94 -12.98
CA ASN A 222 2.94 -16.95 -13.97
C ASN A 222 3.66 -16.37 -15.20
N ALA A 223 3.61 -15.05 -15.44
CA ALA A 223 4.45 -14.41 -16.44
C ALA A 223 5.93 -14.39 -16.03
N PHE A 224 6.24 -14.55 -14.75
CA PHE A 224 7.59 -14.47 -14.17
C PHE A 224 8.08 -15.84 -13.70
N MET A 225 8.33 -16.79 -14.62
CA MET A 225 8.65 -18.16 -14.25
C MET A 225 10.05 -18.32 -13.62
N GLN A 226 11.03 -17.52 -14.07
CA GLN A 226 12.44 -17.64 -13.69
C GLN A 226 12.96 -16.50 -12.78
N LEU A 227 12.09 -15.62 -12.32
CA LEU A 227 12.47 -14.43 -11.54
C LEU A 227 13.27 -14.79 -10.27
N GLN A 228 14.32 -14.01 -10.01
CA GLN A 228 15.23 -14.18 -8.87
C GLN A 228 15.31 -12.89 -8.05
N VAL A 229 15.36 -11.74 -8.73
CA VAL A 229 15.43 -10.42 -8.12
C VAL A 229 14.37 -9.51 -8.72
N ALA A 230 13.60 -8.85 -7.86
CA ALA A 230 12.62 -7.84 -8.24
C ALA A 230 12.83 -6.57 -7.41
N ASN A 231 13.29 -5.49 -8.04
CA ASN A 231 13.43 -4.20 -7.39
C ASN A 231 12.37 -3.25 -7.93
N LEU A 232 11.34 -2.99 -7.13
CA LEU A 232 10.10 -2.36 -7.54
C LEU A 232 9.90 -1.03 -6.83
N SER A 233 8.93 -0.23 -7.29
CA SER A 233 8.61 1.05 -6.66
C SER A 233 7.72 0.91 -5.41
N TYR A 234 6.86 -0.12 -5.39
CA TYR A 234 5.83 -0.28 -4.37
C TYR A 234 6.08 -1.53 -3.52
N PRO A 235 6.12 -1.42 -2.17
CA PRO A 235 6.27 -2.58 -1.29
C PRO A 235 5.14 -3.61 -1.46
N SER A 236 3.92 -3.17 -1.79
CA SER A 236 2.78 -4.06 -2.00
C SER A 236 2.99 -5.01 -3.17
N HIS A 237 3.79 -4.66 -4.17
CA HIS A 237 4.07 -5.56 -5.29
C HIS A 237 4.87 -6.80 -4.87
N CYS A 238 5.75 -6.66 -3.88
CA CYS A 238 6.50 -7.79 -3.34
C CYS A 238 5.63 -8.84 -2.64
N CYS A 239 4.42 -8.45 -2.20
CA CYS A 239 3.47 -9.38 -1.62
C CYS A 239 3.02 -10.50 -2.57
N ALA A 240 2.99 -10.23 -3.87
CA ALA A 240 2.70 -11.22 -4.90
C ALA A 240 3.61 -12.45 -4.82
N PHE A 241 4.84 -12.26 -4.33
CA PHE A 241 5.87 -13.29 -4.37
C PHE A 241 6.15 -13.96 -3.01
N THR A 242 5.46 -13.56 -1.94
CA THR A 242 5.72 -14.06 -0.56
C THR A 242 5.54 -15.57 -0.39
N ASN A 243 4.58 -16.18 -1.11
CA ASN A 243 4.36 -17.63 -1.11
C ASN A 243 4.81 -18.29 -2.42
N TRP A 244 5.69 -17.63 -3.16
CA TRP A 244 6.11 -18.13 -4.45
C TRP A 244 7.07 -19.31 -4.28
N THR A 245 6.51 -20.51 -4.44
CA THR A 245 7.28 -21.73 -4.57
C THR A 245 7.57 -21.91 -6.04
N LYS A 246 8.86 -21.85 -6.45
CA LYS A 246 9.26 -22.17 -7.82
C LYS A 246 8.66 -23.54 -8.16
N LYS A 247 7.67 -23.59 -9.07
CA LYS A 247 7.28 -24.85 -9.71
C LYS A 247 8.47 -25.27 -10.57
N LYS A 248 9.43 -25.99 -9.97
CA LYS A 248 10.54 -26.58 -10.72
C LYS A 248 9.95 -27.41 -11.85
N SER A 249 10.43 -27.18 -13.07
CA SER A 249 10.07 -28.04 -14.18
C SER A 249 10.50 -29.48 -13.83
N PHE A 250 9.67 -30.48 -14.15
CA PHE A 250 9.99 -31.90 -13.89
C PHE A 250 11.36 -32.30 -14.48
N LEU A 251 11.77 -31.64 -15.57
CA LEU A 251 13.09 -31.80 -16.20
C LEU A 251 14.24 -31.28 -15.31
N GLU A 252 14.10 -30.12 -14.66
CA GLU A 252 15.13 -29.57 -13.74
C GLU A 252 15.36 -30.47 -12.53
N TYR A 253 14.31 -31.10 -12.01
CA TYR A 253 14.43 -32.10 -10.95
C TYR A 253 15.25 -33.32 -11.40
N ILE A 254 15.03 -33.80 -12.63
CA ILE A 254 15.77 -34.92 -13.21
C ILE A 254 17.24 -34.54 -13.43
N PHE A 255 17.53 -33.37 -14.00
CA PHE A 255 18.89 -32.91 -14.28
C PHE A 255 19.74 -32.73 -13.01
N CYS A 256 19.19 -32.11 -11.95
CA CYS A 256 19.96 -31.97 -10.69
C CYS A 256 20.19 -33.32 -9.98
N ASN A 257 19.30 -34.30 -10.14
CA ASN A 257 19.50 -35.63 -9.55
C ASN A 257 20.58 -36.44 -10.30
N GLN A 258 20.66 -36.29 -11.63
CA GLN A 258 21.67 -36.94 -12.46
C GLN A 258 23.08 -36.36 -12.24
N THR A 259 23.20 -35.03 -12.08
CA THR A 259 24.48 -34.35 -11.84
C THR A 259 25.08 -34.67 -10.47
N ASN A 260 24.25 -34.88 -9.44
CA ASN A 260 24.69 -35.36 -8.13
C ASN A 260 25.29 -36.78 -8.18
N SER A 261 24.76 -37.64 -9.04
CA SER A 261 25.29 -38.99 -9.24
C SER A 261 26.65 -39.00 -9.95
N TYR A 262 26.86 -38.06 -10.90
CA TYR A 262 28.12 -37.95 -11.65
C TYR A 262 29.26 -37.32 -10.82
N ASN A 263 28.95 -36.32 -9.98
CA ASN A 263 29.95 -35.66 -9.12
C ASN A 263 30.45 -36.55 -7.97
N SER A 264 29.64 -37.53 -7.52
CA SER A 264 30.08 -38.51 -6.52
C SER A 264 31.08 -39.54 -7.09
N GLN A 265 31.08 -39.78 -8.39
CA GLN A 265 32.04 -40.70 -9.04
C GLN A 265 33.40 -40.02 -9.28
N ARG A 266 33.42 -38.73 -9.60
CA ARG A 266 34.66 -37.98 -9.88
C ARG A 266 35.52 -37.72 -8.63
N LYS A 267 34.90 -37.66 -7.44
CA LYS A 267 35.62 -37.57 -6.15
C LYS A 267 36.33 -38.87 -5.72
N ARG A 268 36.04 -40.02 -6.34
CA ARG A 268 36.72 -41.30 -6.05
C ARG A 268 38.00 -41.53 -6.87
N SER A 269 38.31 -40.67 -7.84
CA SER A 269 39.38 -40.90 -8.83
C SER A 269 40.68 -40.12 -8.59
N LEU A 270 40.73 -39.25 -7.56
CA LEU A 270 41.84 -38.32 -7.32
C LEU A 270 42.43 -38.38 -5.91
N THR A 271 42.46 -39.57 -5.31
CA THR A 271 43.19 -39.82 -4.05
C THR A 271 44.18 -40.96 -4.23
N SER A 272 45.30 -40.68 -4.91
CA SER A 272 46.48 -41.55 -4.86
C SER A 272 47.73 -40.75 -5.21
N ALA A 273 48.33 -40.07 -4.23
CA ALA A 273 49.77 -39.87 -4.08
C ALA A 273 50.12 -38.99 -2.86
N GLY A 274 50.86 -39.57 -1.91
CA GLY A 274 51.88 -38.86 -1.13
C GLY A 274 51.48 -38.25 0.23
N PRO A 275 52.42 -38.10 1.18
CA PRO A 275 52.30 -38.80 2.46
C PRO A 275 52.44 -37.94 3.74
N TYR A 276 51.94 -38.51 4.85
CA TYR A 276 52.46 -38.50 6.23
C TYR A 276 52.70 -37.16 6.96
N TYR A 277 52.03 -36.97 8.10
CA TYR A 277 52.61 -37.26 9.43
C TYR A 277 51.51 -37.56 10.47
N GLN A 278 51.83 -38.50 11.34
CA GLN A 278 50.98 -39.29 12.23
C GLN A 278 51.09 -38.80 13.69
N ASP A 279 49.95 -38.82 14.39
CA ASP A 279 49.66 -39.03 15.83
C ASP A 279 50.55 -38.46 16.95
N TYR A 280 49.89 -37.93 18.00
CA TYR A 280 49.78 -38.65 19.28
C TYR A 280 48.47 -38.24 20.01
N MET A 281 47.69 -39.25 20.39
CA MET A 281 46.51 -39.18 21.26
C MET A 281 46.92 -39.45 22.72
N ASP A 282 46.26 -38.80 23.70
CA ASP A 282 45.82 -39.48 24.93
C ASP A 282 44.72 -38.69 25.68
N GLY A 283 43.81 -39.40 26.35
CA GLY A 283 43.09 -38.89 27.54
C GLY A 283 41.56 -38.84 27.51
N ASP A 284 40.93 -39.80 28.18
CA ASP A 284 39.50 -40.12 28.31
C ASP A 284 38.53 -39.09 28.96
N ILE A 285 37.34 -38.99 28.34
CA ILE A 285 35.93 -39.11 28.84
C ILE A 285 35.32 -38.19 29.95
N ASN A 286 34.27 -37.45 29.48
CA ASN A 286 33.02 -36.91 30.09
C ASN A 286 33.06 -35.70 31.06
N PRO A 287 31.99 -34.84 31.16
CA PRO A 287 30.60 -34.97 30.65
C PRO A 287 29.92 -33.69 30.08
N LYS A 288 28.74 -33.86 29.44
CA LYS A 288 27.68 -32.86 29.12
C LYS A 288 27.95 -31.79 28.04
N GLU A 289 26.85 -31.48 27.32
CA GLU A 289 26.64 -30.49 26.25
C GLU A 289 27.32 -30.74 24.88
N LYS A 290 26.50 -30.85 23.83
CA LYS A 290 26.88 -30.60 22.43
C LYS A 290 25.87 -29.63 21.82
N THR A 291 26.18 -28.32 21.80
CA THR A 291 26.95 -27.54 20.80
C THR A 291 26.14 -27.31 19.51
N LYS A 292 25.78 -26.10 19.07
CA LYS A 292 26.50 -24.79 18.99
C LYS A 292 27.91 -24.97 18.46
N TYR A 293 28.05 -24.93 17.14
CA TYR A 293 29.33 -24.74 16.46
C TYR A 293 29.29 -23.43 15.69
N SER A 294 30.32 -22.62 15.91
CA SER A 294 30.58 -21.38 15.22
C SER A 294 32.08 -21.28 14.93
N TYR A 295 32.39 -21.03 13.65
CA TYR A 295 33.59 -20.39 13.07
C TYR A 295 34.96 -21.09 13.24
N PHE A 296 35.85 -21.10 12.24
CA PHE A 296 36.30 -20.04 11.33
C PHE A 296 36.85 -20.64 10.00
N PRO A 297 37.43 -19.86 9.06
CA PRO A 297 36.87 -18.74 8.31
C PRO A 297 37.09 -18.93 6.78
N THR A 298 36.35 -18.20 5.95
CA THR A 298 36.79 -17.97 4.56
C THR A 298 36.44 -16.55 4.18
N ASN A 299 37.47 -15.81 3.76
CA ASN A 299 37.40 -14.42 3.34
C ASN A 299 36.45 -14.22 2.17
N SER A 300 35.50 -13.30 2.32
CA SER A 300 35.33 -12.17 1.39
C SER A 300 34.43 -11.14 2.07
N HIS A 301 35.01 -9.97 2.35
CA HIS A 301 34.29 -8.80 2.84
C HIS A 301 33.46 -8.19 1.71
N TYR A 302 32.17 -7.95 1.94
CA TYR A 302 31.47 -6.82 1.34
C TYR A 302 30.66 -6.10 2.42
N SER A 303 31.07 -4.87 2.71
CA SER A 303 30.34 -3.88 3.48
C SER A 303 29.33 -3.18 2.55
N VAL A 304 28.05 -3.31 2.85
CA VAL A 304 26.98 -2.52 2.23
C VAL A 304 27.01 -1.12 2.84
N PHE A 305 27.34 -0.11 2.04
CA PHE A 305 27.13 1.30 2.39
C PHE A 305 25.64 1.63 2.21
N SER A 306 24.97 1.97 3.32
CA SER A 306 23.69 2.68 3.33
C SER A 306 23.97 4.16 3.54
N GLU A 307 23.73 5.00 2.54
CA GLU A 307 23.62 6.45 2.74
C GLU A 307 22.30 6.75 3.45
N LYS A 308 22.39 7.09 4.73
CA LYS A 308 21.36 7.83 5.45
C LYS A 308 21.70 9.31 5.36
N GLN A 309 20.86 10.07 4.67
CA GLN A 309 20.90 11.53 4.68
C GLN A 309 20.35 12.02 6.03
N GLY A 310 21.22 12.67 6.80
CA GLY A 310 20.87 13.34 8.05
C GLY A 310 21.61 14.67 8.12
N GLU A 311 20.83 15.75 8.23
CA GLU A 311 21.28 17.13 8.37
C GLU A 311 22.25 17.31 9.55
N LYS A 312 23.32 18.08 9.35
CA LYS A 312 23.91 19.00 10.34
C LYS A 312 24.92 19.96 9.68
N GLU A 313 24.71 21.24 9.93
CA GLU A 313 25.62 22.36 9.63
C GLU A 313 26.95 22.24 10.39
N VAL A 314 28.08 22.37 9.68
CA VAL A 314 29.38 23.03 10.03
C VAL A 314 30.14 23.05 8.69
N GLY A 315 30.84 24.06 8.17
CA GLY A 315 31.46 25.28 8.64
C GLY A 315 32.72 25.46 7.77
N PHE A 316 32.78 26.57 7.04
CA PHE A 316 33.85 27.15 6.21
C PHE A 316 35.24 26.45 6.11
N GLY A 317 35.65 26.19 4.85
CA GLY A 317 37.00 26.49 4.34
C GLY A 317 37.97 25.33 4.12
N GLU A 318 38.01 24.76 2.89
CA GLU A 318 39.21 24.58 2.04
C GLU A 318 38.87 23.85 0.73
N GLU A 319 39.59 24.18 -0.34
CA GLU A 319 39.25 24.02 -1.76
C GLU A 319 39.27 22.57 -2.28
N ILE A 320 38.20 22.15 -2.98
CA ILE A 320 38.15 20.89 -3.73
C ILE A 320 38.64 21.14 -5.16
N LYS A 321 39.81 20.57 -5.49
CA LYS A 321 40.26 20.40 -6.89
C LYS A 321 39.42 19.30 -7.54
N HIS A 322 38.70 19.66 -8.60
CA HIS A 322 38.05 18.74 -9.51
C HIS A 322 39.07 17.81 -10.19
N ALA A 323 38.80 16.50 -10.15
CA ALA A 323 39.34 15.53 -11.10
C ALA A 323 38.21 14.55 -11.44
N GLN A 324 37.49 14.84 -12.53
CA GLN A 324 36.64 13.87 -13.21
C GLN A 324 37.56 12.90 -13.96
N GLY A 325 37.45 11.63 -13.60
CA GLY A 325 38.04 10.49 -14.26
C GLY A 325 37.17 9.28 -13.94
N GLU A 326 35.98 9.23 -14.52
CA GLU A 326 35.07 8.09 -14.40
C GLU A 326 35.55 6.95 -15.31
N ASN A 327 36.57 6.22 -14.84
CA ASN A 327 36.74 4.83 -15.24
C ASN A 327 35.64 4.03 -14.54
N SER A 328 34.74 3.43 -15.31
CA SER A 328 33.71 2.50 -14.83
C SER A 328 34.36 1.14 -14.52
N PRO A 329 34.46 0.66 -13.26
CA PRO A 329 35.03 -0.65 -13.00
C PRO A 329 34.08 -1.42 -12.08
N ALA A 330 32.88 -1.78 -12.54
CA ALA A 330 31.99 -2.62 -11.74
C ALA A 330 30.82 -3.25 -12.51
N PHE A 331 31.01 -3.96 -13.64
CA PHE A 331 29.88 -4.78 -14.15
C PHE A 331 30.24 -6.05 -14.94
N GLU A 332 31.51 -6.49 -14.94
CA GLU A 332 31.94 -7.68 -15.71
C GLU A 332 31.99 -9.01 -14.95
N ASN A 333 31.65 -9.07 -13.65
CA ASN A 333 31.68 -10.32 -12.86
C ASN A 333 30.28 -10.84 -12.50
N TYR A 334 29.38 -10.93 -13.49
CA TYR A 334 28.11 -11.67 -13.34
C TYR A 334 28.02 -12.81 -14.36
N TYR A 335 28.97 -13.74 -14.31
CA TYR A 335 28.82 -15.05 -14.94
C TYR A 335 29.36 -16.14 -14.02
N ASP A 336 28.46 -16.69 -13.19
CA ASP A 336 28.63 -18.07 -12.73
C ASP A 336 27.27 -18.77 -12.82
N TYR A 337 27.15 -19.72 -13.75
CA TYR A 337 25.96 -20.56 -13.90
C TYR A 337 25.94 -21.59 -12.78
N VAL A 338 25.32 -21.26 -11.65
CA VAL A 338 25.01 -22.24 -10.60
C VAL A 338 23.76 -23.03 -11.02
N LEU A 339 23.95 -24.07 -11.84
CA LEU A 339 22.86 -24.90 -12.39
C LEU A 339 22.15 -25.78 -11.33
N CYS A 340 22.65 -25.84 -10.09
CA CYS A 340 21.91 -26.41 -8.95
C CYS A 340 22.16 -25.57 -7.70
N GLY A 341 21.64 -24.35 -7.68
CA GLY A 341 21.57 -23.53 -6.47
C GLY A 341 20.48 -24.06 -5.53
N VAL A 342 20.84 -24.26 -4.27
CA VAL A 342 19.91 -24.46 -3.15
C VAL A 342 18.82 -23.40 -3.23
N ASN A 343 17.54 -23.75 -3.09
CA ASN A 343 16.37 -22.85 -3.16
C ASN A 343 16.69 -21.38 -2.81
N GLU A 344 17.13 -20.61 -3.81
CA GLU A 344 17.30 -19.17 -3.64
C GLU A 344 15.89 -18.59 -3.71
N ASN A 345 15.41 -18.19 -2.54
CA ASN A 345 14.17 -17.45 -2.39
C ASN A 345 14.27 -16.18 -3.24
N LEU A 346 13.20 -15.83 -3.96
CA LEU A 346 13.13 -14.57 -4.67
C LEU A 346 13.43 -13.42 -3.71
N VAL A 347 14.38 -12.56 -4.08
CA VAL A 347 14.64 -11.31 -3.37
C VAL A 347 13.79 -10.21 -4.00
N CYS A 348 12.88 -9.63 -3.22
CA CYS A 348 12.04 -8.52 -3.67
C CYS A 348 12.21 -7.30 -2.77
N SER A 349 12.47 -6.14 -3.36
CA SER A 349 12.61 -4.86 -2.67
C SER A 349 11.69 -3.80 -3.29
N PRO A 350 11.17 -2.83 -2.51
CA PRO A 350 11.27 -2.70 -1.06
C PRO A 350 10.42 -3.73 -0.31
N GLU A 351 10.87 -4.14 0.88
CA GLU A 351 10.13 -5.08 1.72
C GLU A 351 8.79 -4.49 2.20
N PRO A 352 7.72 -5.31 2.28
CA PRO A 352 6.43 -4.87 2.82
C PRO A 352 6.54 -4.31 4.23
N ASP A 353 5.96 -3.13 4.45
CA ASP A 353 5.98 -2.44 5.75
C ASP A 353 4.81 -2.90 6.65
N ALA A 354 4.94 -2.70 7.96
CA ALA A 354 3.94 -3.03 8.96
C ALA A 354 2.58 -2.36 8.70
N PHE A 355 2.55 -1.19 8.05
CA PHE A 355 1.31 -0.49 7.69
C PHE A 355 0.60 -1.07 6.45
N ASN A 356 1.32 -1.82 5.60
CA ASN A 356 0.79 -2.51 4.42
C ASN A 356 1.33 -3.95 4.35
N PRO A 357 0.91 -4.83 5.30
CA PRO A 357 1.30 -6.23 5.26
C PRO A 357 0.66 -6.92 4.04
N CYS A 358 1.21 -8.07 3.65
CA CYS A 358 0.75 -8.91 2.53
C CYS A 358 -0.55 -9.67 2.83
N GLU A 359 -1.55 -8.93 3.29
CA GLU A 359 -2.87 -9.39 3.68
C GLU A 359 -3.92 -8.54 2.98
N ASP A 360 -5.11 -9.11 2.77
CA ASP A 360 -6.27 -8.34 2.34
C ASP A 360 -6.64 -7.26 3.37
N ILE A 361 -7.51 -6.31 3.00
CA ILE A 361 -7.90 -5.15 3.82
C ILE A 361 -8.31 -5.59 5.24
N MET A 362 -9.15 -6.63 5.34
CA MET A 362 -9.59 -7.19 6.62
C MET A 362 -8.66 -8.29 7.19
N GLY A 363 -7.83 -8.91 6.36
CA GLY A 363 -6.87 -9.96 6.73
C GLY A 363 -7.49 -11.31 7.13
N TYR A 364 -8.48 -11.32 8.03
CA TYR A 364 -9.08 -12.53 8.59
C TYR A 364 -10.51 -12.79 8.10
N ASN A 365 -10.83 -14.04 7.78
CA ASN A 365 -12.17 -14.44 7.35
C ASN A 365 -13.25 -14.20 8.41
N PHE A 366 -12.95 -14.39 9.70
CA PHE A 366 -13.93 -14.11 10.76
C PHE A 366 -14.26 -12.61 10.82
N LEU A 367 -13.26 -11.75 10.57
CA LEU A 367 -13.42 -10.31 10.63
C LEU A 367 -14.34 -9.82 9.51
N ARG A 368 -14.23 -10.39 8.31
CA ARG A 368 -15.14 -10.15 7.18
C ARG A 368 -16.60 -10.40 7.58
N VAL A 369 -16.88 -11.53 8.21
CA VAL A 369 -18.24 -11.89 8.66
C VAL A 369 -18.75 -10.88 9.68
N VAL A 370 -17.92 -10.53 10.68
CA VAL A 370 -18.31 -9.59 11.73
C VAL A 370 -18.55 -8.19 11.17
N VAL A 371 -17.71 -7.70 10.26
CA VAL A 371 -17.87 -6.36 9.66
C VAL A 371 -19.18 -6.25 8.89
N TRP A 372 -19.54 -7.26 8.09
CA TRP A 372 -20.83 -7.27 7.40
C TRP A 372 -22.01 -7.22 8.37
N PHE A 373 -21.93 -7.96 9.47
CA PHE A 373 -22.96 -7.96 10.50
C PHE A 373 -23.06 -6.61 11.23
N VAL A 374 -21.93 -6.06 11.70
CA VAL A 374 -21.86 -4.76 12.41
C VAL A 374 -22.34 -3.64 11.50
N ASN A 375 -21.91 -3.63 10.23
CA ASN A 375 -22.34 -2.66 9.22
C ASN A 375 -23.87 -2.68 9.04
N LEU A 376 -24.44 -3.87 8.83
CA LEU A 376 -25.90 -4.01 8.64
C LEU A 376 -26.67 -3.49 9.86
N LEU A 377 -26.22 -3.84 11.07
CA LEU A 377 -26.83 -3.35 12.30
C LEU A 377 -26.70 -1.83 12.47
N ALA A 378 -25.53 -1.26 12.17
CA ALA A 378 -25.29 0.17 12.25
C ALA A 378 -26.20 0.94 11.28
N ILE A 379 -26.30 0.51 10.02
CA ILE A 379 -27.14 1.18 9.02
C ILE A 379 -28.62 1.01 9.36
N LEU A 380 -29.10 -0.22 9.55
CA LEU A 380 -30.53 -0.47 9.80
C LEU A 380 -30.99 0.12 11.13
N GLY A 381 -30.20 -0.06 12.19
CA GLY A 381 -30.53 0.42 13.53
C GLY A 381 -30.61 1.94 13.59
N ASN A 382 -29.60 2.64 13.06
CA ASN A 382 -29.60 4.11 13.09
C ASN A 382 -30.61 4.72 12.10
N THR A 383 -30.84 4.10 10.94
CA THR A 383 -31.92 4.52 10.02
C THR A 383 -33.29 4.36 10.67
N PHE A 384 -33.51 3.27 11.40
CA PHE A 384 -34.76 3.03 12.12
C PHE A 384 -34.96 4.05 13.26
N VAL A 385 -33.90 4.35 14.03
CA VAL A 385 -33.94 5.42 15.05
C VAL A 385 -34.29 6.76 14.41
N PHE A 386 -33.64 7.11 13.30
CA PHE A 386 -33.90 8.34 12.56
C PHE A 386 -35.36 8.41 12.07
N PHE A 387 -35.86 7.32 11.48
CA PHE A 387 -37.24 7.22 11.01
C PHE A 387 -38.26 7.40 12.13
N ILE A 388 -38.07 6.73 13.28
CA ILE A 388 -38.96 6.87 14.44
C ILE A 388 -38.95 8.30 14.96
N LEU A 389 -37.77 8.89 15.13
CA LEU A 389 -37.65 10.22 15.72
C LEU A 389 -38.26 11.31 14.82
N LEU A 390 -38.18 11.15 13.50
CA LEU A 390 -38.80 12.07 12.52
C LEU A 390 -40.31 11.85 12.35
N THR A 391 -40.77 10.60 12.39
CA THR A 391 -42.20 10.26 12.18
C THR A 391 -43.05 10.47 13.45
N SER A 392 -42.39 10.69 14.59
CA SER A 392 -43.05 10.93 15.88
C SER A 392 -43.84 12.25 15.86
N HIS A 393 -45.15 12.20 16.11
CA HIS A 393 -46.04 13.39 16.18
C HIS A 393 -45.78 14.30 17.40
N TYR A 394 -44.80 13.96 18.24
CA TYR A 394 -44.49 14.71 19.44
C TYR A 394 -43.50 15.85 19.15
N LYS A 395 -43.60 16.96 19.91
CA LYS A 395 -42.69 18.11 19.77
C LYS A 395 -41.22 17.70 19.88
N LEU A 396 -40.37 18.28 19.03
CA LEU A 396 -38.92 18.04 19.00
C LEU A 396 -38.27 18.68 20.24
N THR A 397 -37.85 17.84 21.18
CA THR A 397 -37.08 18.28 22.37
C THR A 397 -35.60 18.36 22.04
N VAL A 398 -34.82 19.12 22.83
CA VAL A 398 -33.37 19.25 22.63
C VAL A 398 -32.68 17.89 22.65
N SER A 399 -32.95 17.06 23.66
CA SER A 399 -32.38 15.70 23.69
C SER A 399 -32.77 14.83 22.49
N ARG A 400 -34.00 14.96 21.95
CA ARG A 400 -34.39 14.23 20.72
C ARG A 400 -33.63 14.71 19.49
N PHE A 401 -33.46 16.02 19.37
CA PHE A 401 -32.64 16.61 18.32
C PHE A 401 -31.18 16.12 18.38
N LEU A 402 -30.58 16.08 19.57
CA LEU A 402 -29.22 15.56 19.74
C LEU A 402 -29.12 14.06 19.42
N MET A 403 -30.12 13.26 19.81
CA MET A 403 -30.19 11.83 19.42
C MET A 403 -30.30 11.63 17.91
N CYS A 404 -31.01 12.50 17.18
CA CYS A 404 -31.04 12.44 15.71
C CYS A 404 -29.66 12.71 15.09
N ASN A 405 -28.91 13.67 15.63
CA ASN A 405 -27.55 13.97 15.15
C ASN A 405 -26.59 12.80 15.44
N LEU A 406 -26.73 12.13 16.59
CA LEU A 406 -25.92 10.97 16.93
C LEU A 406 -26.23 9.78 16.01
N ALA A 407 -27.51 9.51 15.76
CA ALA A 407 -27.93 8.49 14.80
C ALA A 407 -27.43 8.80 13.37
N PHE A 408 -27.37 10.07 12.98
CA PHE A 408 -26.78 10.47 11.70
C PHE A 408 -25.26 10.20 11.65
N ALA A 409 -24.52 10.54 12.70
CA ALA A 409 -23.09 10.27 12.80
C ALA A 409 -22.80 8.75 12.67
N ASP A 410 -23.55 7.93 13.40
CA ASP A 410 -23.40 6.48 13.41
C ASP A 410 -23.84 5.83 12.08
N PHE A 411 -24.80 6.44 11.38
CA PHE A 411 -25.15 6.04 10.01
C PHE A 411 -24.01 6.33 9.02
N CYS A 412 -23.36 7.50 9.11
CA CYS A 412 -22.17 7.80 8.31
C CYS A 412 -21.02 6.82 8.60
N MET A 413 -20.84 6.42 9.85
CA MET A 413 -19.90 5.37 10.22
C MET A 413 -20.25 4.02 9.57
N GLY A 414 -21.54 3.68 9.49
CA GLY A 414 -22.04 2.53 8.74
C GLY A 414 -21.70 2.58 7.24
N ILE A 415 -21.88 3.74 6.58
CA ILE A 415 -21.50 3.93 5.16
C ILE A 415 -20.01 3.67 4.96
N TYR A 416 -19.15 4.18 5.84
CA TYR A 416 -17.72 3.92 5.81
C TYR A 416 -17.41 2.41 5.89
N LEU A 417 -18.01 1.68 6.84
CA LEU A 417 -17.81 0.24 6.96
C LEU A 417 -18.31 -0.52 5.74
N LEU A 418 -19.44 -0.10 5.16
CA LEU A 418 -19.96 -0.70 3.93
C LEU A 418 -18.99 -0.53 2.77
N LEU A 419 -18.40 0.66 2.61
CA LEU A 419 -17.45 0.96 1.56
C LEU A 419 -16.18 0.11 1.70
N ILE A 420 -15.63 -0.01 2.92
CA ILE A 420 -14.47 -0.88 3.17
C ILE A 420 -14.81 -2.36 2.93
N ALA A 421 -15.95 -2.83 3.42
CA ALA A 421 -16.38 -4.22 3.22
C ALA A 421 -16.63 -4.57 1.74
N SER A 422 -17.16 -3.62 0.96
CA SER A 422 -17.41 -3.80 -0.46
C SER A 422 -16.11 -3.94 -1.25
N VAL A 423 -15.11 -3.12 -0.93
CA VAL A 423 -13.79 -3.17 -1.59
C VAL A 423 -13.05 -4.45 -1.21
N ASP A 424 -13.09 -4.85 0.07
CA ASP A 424 -12.47 -6.11 0.52
C ASP A 424 -13.06 -7.34 -0.19
N LEU A 425 -14.39 -7.36 -0.45
CA LEU A 425 -15.00 -8.40 -1.27
C LEU A 425 -14.54 -8.35 -2.73
N TYR A 426 -14.46 -7.15 -3.32
CA TYR A 426 -14.08 -6.98 -4.73
C TYR A 426 -12.63 -7.36 -5.00
N THR A 427 -11.72 -7.04 -4.07
CA THR A 427 -10.27 -7.26 -4.23
C THR A 427 -9.77 -8.52 -3.51
N SER A 428 -10.68 -9.40 -3.07
CA SER A 428 -10.32 -10.56 -2.26
C SER A 428 -9.22 -11.39 -2.92
N SER A 429 -8.19 -11.78 -2.16
CA SER A 429 -7.01 -12.56 -2.60
C SER A 429 -6.03 -11.88 -3.57
N GLU A 430 -6.38 -10.74 -4.18
CA GLU A 430 -5.52 -9.99 -5.09
C GLU A 430 -5.33 -8.52 -4.65
N TYR A 431 -5.57 -8.21 -3.37
CA TYR A 431 -5.52 -6.84 -2.85
C TYR A 431 -4.20 -6.15 -3.18
N TYR A 432 -3.07 -6.86 -3.17
CA TYR A 432 -1.75 -6.32 -3.49
C TYR A 432 -1.67 -5.57 -4.84
N ASN A 433 -2.45 -6.00 -5.85
CA ASN A 433 -2.48 -5.42 -7.20
C ASN A 433 -3.49 -4.25 -7.31
N TYR A 434 -4.43 -4.17 -6.36
CA TYR A 434 -5.43 -3.10 -6.26
C TYR A 434 -5.10 -2.07 -5.18
N ALA A 435 -4.19 -2.37 -4.26
CA ALA A 435 -3.85 -1.57 -3.09
C ALA A 435 -3.45 -0.14 -3.46
N ILE A 436 -2.56 0.02 -4.44
CA ILE A 436 -2.09 1.35 -4.86
C ILE A 436 -3.23 2.16 -5.48
N ASN A 437 -4.09 1.54 -6.29
CA ASN A 437 -5.26 2.22 -6.87
C ASN A 437 -6.29 2.60 -5.80
N TRP A 438 -6.48 1.74 -4.81
CA TRP A 438 -7.35 2.00 -3.67
C TRP A 438 -6.85 3.17 -2.83
N GLN A 439 -5.60 3.10 -2.38
CA GLN A 439 -4.95 4.08 -1.49
C GLN A 439 -4.77 5.44 -2.16
N THR A 440 -4.31 5.48 -3.42
CA THR A 440 -4.09 6.76 -4.13
C THR A 440 -5.37 7.32 -4.77
N GLY A 441 -6.39 6.48 -4.95
CA GLY A 441 -7.65 6.85 -5.60
C GLY A 441 -8.58 7.70 -4.72
N LEU A 442 -9.73 8.08 -5.29
CA LEU A 442 -10.77 8.79 -4.54
C LEU A 442 -11.43 7.91 -3.46
N GLY A 443 -11.45 6.59 -3.65
CA GLY A 443 -12.10 5.65 -2.74
C GLY A 443 -11.59 5.80 -1.30
N CYS A 444 -10.28 5.64 -1.10
CA CYS A 444 -9.69 5.75 0.24
C CYS A 444 -9.79 7.17 0.82
N LYS A 445 -9.69 8.22 -0.02
CA LYS A 445 -9.92 9.61 0.41
C LYS A 445 -11.35 9.84 0.94
N THR A 446 -12.36 9.31 0.25
CA THR A 446 -13.76 9.41 0.70
C THR A 446 -14.00 8.57 1.96
N ALA A 447 -13.41 7.37 2.06
CA ALA A 447 -13.48 6.53 3.25
C ALA A 447 -12.91 7.25 4.48
N GLY A 448 -11.71 7.82 4.32
CA GLY A 448 -11.00 8.57 5.34
C GLY A 448 -11.77 9.79 5.83
N PHE A 449 -12.42 10.51 4.91
CA PHE A 449 -13.32 11.60 5.27
C PHE A 449 -14.49 11.12 6.13
N PHE A 450 -15.22 10.09 5.70
CA PHE A 450 -16.39 9.60 6.42
C PHE A 450 -16.04 9.05 7.80
N THR A 451 -14.93 8.32 7.95
CA THR A 451 -14.53 7.75 9.24
C THR A 451 -14.19 8.84 10.25
N VAL A 452 -13.34 9.81 9.89
CA VAL A 452 -12.97 10.92 10.79
C VAL A 452 -14.18 11.83 11.08
N PHE A 453 -14.95 12.19 10.05
CA PHE A 453 -16.14 13.01 10.23
C PHE A 453 -17.14 12.33 11.18
N ALA A 454 -17.47 11.06 10.94
CA ALA A 454 -18.43 10.31 11.73
C ALA A 454 -17.96 10.11 13.18
N SER A 455 -16.69 9.74 13.39
CA SER A 455 -16.17 9.52 14.74
C SER A 455 -16.14 10.79 15.57
N GLU A 456 -15.58 11.88 15.02
CA GLU A 456 -15.47 13.16 15.73
C GLU A 456 -16.85 13.78 15.98
N PHE A 457 -17.76 13.67 15.00
CA PHE A 457 -19.11 14.19 15.16
C PHE A 457 -19.94 13.38 16.17
N SER A 458 -19.72 12.06 16.25
CA SER A 458 -20.34 11.19 17.27
C SER A 458 -19.86 11.57 18.68
N VAL A 459 -18.55 11.72 18.89
CA VAL A 459 -17.96 12.14 20.18
C VAL A 459 -18.44 13.54 20.57
N TYR A 460 -18.42 14.50 19.64
CA TYR A 460 -18.95 15.84 19.89
C TYR A 460 -20.43 15.79 20.30
N THR A 461 -21.26 15.05 19.57
CA THR A 461 -22.69 14.95 19.87
C THR A 461 -22.92 14.29 21.23
N LEU A 462 -22.15 13.25 21.57
CA LEU A 462 -22.21 12.60 22.86
C LEU A 462 -21.88 13.57 24.00
N THR A 463 -20.78 14.33 23.89
CA THR A 463 -20.43 15.37 24.89
C THR A 463 -21.58 16.38 25.07
N MET A 464 -22.20 16.83 23.97
CA MET A 464 -23.34 17.74 24.04
C MET A 464 -24.57 17.12 24.70
N ILE A 465 -24.86 15.83 24.45
CA ILE A 465 -25.92 15.11 25.18
C ILE A 465 -25.62 15.11 26.67
N THR A 466 -24.37 14.85 27.09
CA THR A 466 -24.01 14.83 28.51
C THR A 466 -24.13 16.20 29.17
N LEU A 467 -23.71 17.26 28.47
CA LEU A 467 -23.81 18.64 28.95
C LEU A 467 -25.27 19.11 29.05
N GLU A 468 -26.10 18.80 28.05
CA GLU A 468 -27.54 19.08 28.09
C GLU A 468 -28.19 18.44 29.30
N ARG A 469 -27.79 17.21 29.61
CA ARG A 469 -28.35 16.40 30.69
C ARG A 469 -27.89 16.86 32.06
N TRP A 470 -26.60 17.15 32.20
CA TRP A 470 -26.07 17.79 33.39
C TRP A 470 -26.80 19.11 33.67
N TYR A 471 -26.89 19.97 32.66
CA TYR A 471 -27.55 21.26 32.79
C TYR A 471 -29.03 21.13 33.15
N ALA A 472 -29.77 20.24 32.47
CA ALA A 472 -31.19 20.02 32.73
C ALA A 472 -31.48 19.47 34.14
N ILE A 473 -30.61 18.60 34.68
CA ILE A 473 -30.76 18.00 36.01
C ILE A 473 -30.36 19.03 37.09
N THR A 474 -29.21 19.68 36.95
CA THR A 474 -28.70 20.62 37.95
C THR A 474 -29.55 21.89 38.04
N PHE A 475 -30.13 22.35 36.93
CA PHE A 475 -30.94 23.58 36.89
C PHE A 475 -32.46 23.32 36.74
N ALA A 476 -32.93 22.11 37.05
CA ALA A 476 -34.34 21.71 36.94
C ALA A 476 -35.33 22.66 37.65
N MET A 477 -34.88 23.43 38.66
CA MET A 477 -35.68 24.32 39.51
C MET A 477 -35.79 25.79 39.01
N ARG A 478 -35.09 26.18 37.92
CA ARG A 478 -35.20 27.53 37.32
C ARG A 478 -35.84 27.46 35.92
N LEU A 479 -37.15 27.70 35.84
CA LEU A 479 -37.96 27.68 34.60
C LEU A 479 -37.47 28.70 33.53
N ASP A 480 -36.79 29.75 33.97
CA ASP A 480 -36.21 30.86 33.23
C ASP A 480 -34.87 30.53 32.53
N ARG A 481 -34.19 29.44 32.93
CA ARG A 481 -32.88 29.03 32.40
C ARG A 481 -32.90 27.70 31.64
N LYS A 482 -33.94 27.39 30.86
CA LYS A 482 -33.95 26.17 30.00
C LYS A 482 -33.21 26.39 28.68
N ILE A 483 -32.34 25.45 28.29
CA ILE A 483 -31.74 25.43 26.95
C ILE A 483 -32.86 25.27 25.93
N ARG A 484 -33.04 26.31 25.10
CA ARG A 484 -34.00 26.31 23.99
C ARG A 484 -33.40 25.61 22.78
N LEU A 485 -34.25 25.02 21.94
CA LEU A 485 -33.84 24.34 20.71
C LEU A 485 -33.00 25.23 19.77
N ARG A 486 -33.28 26.55 19.72
CA ARG A 486 -32.51 27.51 18.92
C ARG A 486 -31.02 27.52 19.30
N HIS A 487 -30.70 27.50 20.59
CA HIS A 487 -29.31 27.47 21.05
C HIS A 487 -28.65 26.13 20.71
N ALA A 488 -29.36 25.03 20.90
CA ALA A 488 -28.86 23.70 20.55
C ALA A 488 -28.60 23.56 19.04
N LEU A 489 -29.45 24.13 18.19
CA LEU A 489 -29.24 24.18 16.74
C LEU A 489 -27.96 24.94 16.36
N LEU A 490 -27.74 26.12 16.95
CA LEU A 490 -26.52 26.92 16.69
C LEU A 490 -25.25 26.20 17.17
N ILE A 491 -25.29 25.60 18.36
CA ILE A 491 -24.17 24.81 18.92
C ILE A 491 -23.85 23.63 18.01
N MET A 492 -24.87 22.86 17.59
CA MET A 492 -24.68 21.74 16.68
C MET A 492 -24.16 22.17 15.32
N LEU A 493 -24.64 23.29 14.76
CA LEU A 493 -24.11 23.82 13.51
C LEU A 493 -22.60 24.13 13.62
N GLY A 494 -22.16 24.70 14.74
CA GLY A 494 -20.74 24.89 15.02
C GLY A 494 -19.96 23.58 15.08
N GLY A 495 -20.51 22.56 15.75
CA GLY A 495 -19.91 21.22 15.79
C GLY A 495 -19.81 20.56 14.41
N TRP A 496 -20.84 20.68 13.58
CA TRP A 496 -20.85 20.21 12.19
C TRP A 496 -19.72 20.85 11.38
N MET A 497 -19.60 22.18 11.42
CA MET A 497 -18.55 22.89 10.70
C MET A 497 -17.15 22.50 11.19
N PHE A 498 -16.99 22.30 12.50
CA PHE A 498 -15.73 21.88 13.11
C PHE A 498 -15.31 20.45 12.69
N CYS A 499 -16.21 19.47 12.80
CA CYS A 499 -15.93 18.09 12.42
C CYS A 499 -15.69 17.96 10.91
N PHE A 500 -16.45 18.70 10.10
CA PHE A 500 -16.22 18.77 8.65
C PHE A 500 -14.83 19.35 8.33
N PHE A 501 -14.45 20.44 9.01
CA PHE A 501 -13.14 21.05 8.83
C PHE A 501 -12.01 20.09 9.18
N ILE A 502 -12.07 19.41 10.33
CA ILE A 502 -11.05 18.43 10.73
C ILE A 502 -10.93 17.30 9.72
N ALA A 503 -12.06 16.73 9.26
CA ALA A 503 -12.06 15.66 8.27
C ALA A 503 -11.54 16.11 6.88
N LEU A 504 -11.53 17.41 6.59
CA LEU A 504 -11.00 17.97 5.36
C LEU A 504 -9.47 18.15 5.41
N LEU A 505 -8.85 18.29 6.59
CA LEU A 505 -7.41 18.58 6.73
C LEU A 505 -6.50 17.56 6.04
N PRO A 506 -6.74 16.23 6.14
CA PRO A 506 -5.91 15.26 5.43
C PRO A 506 -6.16 15.23 3.91
N LEU A 507 -7.26 15.81 3.42
CA LEU A 507 -7.52 15.94 1.98
C LEU A 507 -6.78 17.12 1.36
N VAL A 508 -6.50 18.17 2.14
CA VAL A 508 -5.73 19.36 1.69
C VAL A 508 -4.21 19.22 1.91
N GLY A 509 -3.76 18.08 2.42
CA GLY A 509 -2.34 17.74 2.53
C GLY A 509 -1.68 18.00 3.90
N ILE A 510 -2.45 18.29 4.95
CA ILE A 510 -1.90 18.43 6.32
C ILE A 510 -1.54 17.06 6.92
N SER A 511 -2.29 16.03 6.53
CA SER A 511 -2.05 14.62 6.85
C SER A 511 -2.43 13.77 5.63
N SER A 512 -2.42 12.44 5.76
CA SER A 512 -2.72 11.54 4.65
C SER A 512 -3.56 10.35 5.08
N TYR A 513 -4.61 10.07 4.30
CA TYR A 513 -5.43 8.85 4.43
C TYR A 513 -4.86 7.65 3.67
N ILE A 514 -3.81 7.83 2.86
CA ILE A 514 -3.41 6.81 1.88
C ILE A 514 -2.47 5.74 2.48
N LYS A 515 -1.88 6.00 3.65
CA LYS A 515 -0.80 5.17 4.21
C LYS A 515 -1.28 3.77 4.62
N VAL A 516 -2.47 3.66 5.21
CA VAL A 516 -3.04 2.40 5.73
C VAL A 516 -4.23 1.98 4.86
N SER A 517 -4.39 0.67 4.63
CA SER A 517 -5.47 0.09 3.79
C SER A 517 -6.90 0.46 4.24
N ILE A 518 -7.10 0.71 5.54
CA ILE A 518 -8.37 1.08 6.17
C ILE A 518 -8.64 2.60 6.11
N CYS A 519 -7.72 3.38 5.52
CA CYS A 519 -7.88 4.81 5.24
C CYS A 519 -7.94 5.72 6.47
N LEU A 520 -7.27 5.33 7.55
CA LEU A 520 -7.11 6.14 8.75
C LEU A 520 -5.91 7.08 8.62
N PRO A 521 -5.97 8.30 9.19
CA PRO A 521 -4.85 9.22 9.18
C PRO A 521 -3.79 8.78 10.18
N MET A 522 -2.89 7.89 9.75
CA MET A 522 -1.83 7.29 10.58
C MET A 522 -0.44 7.64 10.05
N ASP A 523 -0.32 8.73 9.30
CA ASP A 523 0.94 9.19 8.76
C ASP A 523 1.81 9.83 9.85
N THR A 524 3.00 9.25 10.08
CA THR A 524 3.96 9.68 11.10
C THR A 524 5.29 10.17 10.52
N GLU A 525 5.40 10.27 9.19
CA GLU A 525 6.66 10.69 8.54
C GLU A 525 6.87 12.21 8.66
N SER A 526 5.79 12.98 8.60
CA SER A 526 5.84 14.45 8.69
C SER A 526 5.45 14.96 10.09
N ILE A 527 6.11 16.04 10.51
CA ILE A 527 5.81 16.72 11.80
C ILE A 527 4.36 17.24 11.81
N LEU A 528 3.86 17.74 10.66
CA LEU A 528 2.49 18.23 10.51
C LEU A 528 1.46 17.10 10.66
N SER A 529 1.70 15.95 10.01
CA SER A 529 0.85 14.76 10.11
C SER A 529 0.79 14.27 11.56
N GLN A 530 1.94 14.20 12.24
CA GLN A 530 2.03 13.80 13.65
C GLN A 530 1.29 14.79 14.57
N ALA A 531 1.45 16.09 14.36
CA ALA A 531 0.74 17.12 15.14
C ALA A 531 -0.78 17.01 14.97
N TYR A 532 -1.27 16.71 13.77
CA TYR A 532 -2.69 16.49 13.49
C TYR A 532 -3.25 15.27 14.26
N ILE A 533 -2.53 14.14 14.25
CA ILE A 533 -2.94 12.93 14.98
C ILE A 533 -3.00 13.21 16.48
N ILE A 534 -1.98 13.89 17.02
CA ILE A 534 -1.94 14.30 18.43
C ILE A 534 -3.10 15.24 18.76
N PHE A 535 -3.41 16.19 17.88
CA PHE A 535 -4.51 17.13 18.08
C PHE A 535 -5.87 16.40 18.20
N ILE A 536 -6.17 15.46 17.30
CA ILE A 536 -7.39 14.63 17.37
C ILE A 536 -7.42 13.79 18.64
N LEU A 537 -6.30 13.17 19.00
CA LEU A 537 -6.21 12.36 20.23
C LEU A 537 -6.49 13.23 21.48
N MET A 538 -5.93 14.43 21.53
CA MET A 538 -6.13 15.37 22.65
C MET A 538 -7.57 15.88 22.72
N LEU A 539 -8.22 16.13 21.58
CA LEU A 539 -9.64 16.47 21.54
C LEU A 539 -10.50 15.35 22.13
N ASN A 540 -10.24 14.10 21.74
CA ASN A 540 -10.96 12.94 22.25
C ASN A 540 -10.75 12.72 23.77
N ILE A 541 -9.52 12.91 24.25
CA ILE A 541 -9.22 12.88 25.70
C ILE A 541 -9.94 14.02 26.44
N ALA A 542 -9.93 15.24 25.89
CA ALA A 542 -10.61 16.38 26.50
C ALA A 542 -12.13 16.19 26.56
N ALA A 543 -12.73 15.67 25.49
CA ALA A 543 -14.14 15.28 25.44
C ALA A 543 -14.47 14.26 26.53
N PHE A 544 -13.63 13.23 26.69
CA PHE A 544 -13.79 12.22 27.73
C PHE A 544 -13.72 12.80 29.16
N ILE A 545 -12.75 13.68 29.43
CA ILE A 545 -12.63 14.36 30.73
C ILE A 545 -13.87 15.21 31.00
N CYS A 546 -14.37 15.94 30.00
CA CYS A 546 -15.58 16.75 30.11
C CYS A 546 -16.80 15.88 30.50
N ILE A 547 -16.98 14.74 29.81
CA ILE A 547 -18.04 13.77 30.13
C ILE A 547 -17.89 13.30 31.59
N CYS A 548 -16.71 12.84 32.00
CA CYS A 548 -16.45 12.39 33.36
C CYS A 548 -16.82 13.45 34.41
N VAL A 549 -16.38 14.69 34.23
CA VAL A 549 -16.69 15.81 35.15
C VAL A 549 -18.19 16.07 35.23
N CYS A 550 -18.87 16.12 34.08
CA CYS A 550 -20.33 16.31 34.02
C CYS A 550 -21.07 15.22 34.79
N TYR A 551 -20.62 13.96 34.67
CA TYR A 551 -21.24 12.84 35.38
C TYR A 551 -20.99 12.85 36.87
N ILE A 552 -19.79 13.19 37.31
CA ILE A 552 -19.50 13.38 38.74
C ILE A 552 -20.44 14.44 39.31
N LYS A 553 -20.64 15.56 38.60
CA LYS A 553 -21.58 16.62 39.01
C LYS A 553 -23.04 16.16 39.01
N ILE A 554 -23.48 15.40 38.01
CA ILE A 554 -24.82 14.78 37.99
C ILE A 554 -24.99 13.87 39.21
N TYR A 555 -24.03 12.99 39.46
CA TYR A 555 -24.08 12.03 40.56
C TYR A 555 -24.16 12.72 41.93
N ILE A 556 -23.33 13.74 42.15
CA ILE A 556 -23.37 14.55 43.38
C ILE A 556 -24.73 15.25 43.52
N THR A 557 -25.26 15.83 42.43
CA THR A 557 -26.56 16.52 42.44
C THR A 557 -27.69 15.56 42.80
N VAL A 558 -27.71 14.37 42.21
CA VAL A 558 -28.76 13.35 42.44
C VAL A 558 -28.68 12.75 43.86
N ARG A 559 -27.49 12.64 44.44
CA ARG A 559 -27.26 12.09 45.78
C ARG A 559 -27.45 13.13 46.90
N ASN A 560 -27.59 14.41 46.58
CA ASN A 560 -27.76 15.46 47.58
C ASN A 560 -29.12 15.29 48.30
N PRO A 561 -29.15 15.09 49.64
CA PRO A 561 -30.40 14.86 50.38
C PRO A 561 -31.36 16.05 50.40
N GLN A 562 -30.87 17.27 50.11
CA GLN A 562 -31.70 18.46 49.93
C GLN A 562 -32.46 18.46 48.58
N TYR A 563 -32.07 17.59 47.66
CA TYR A 563 -32.74 17.38 46.38
C TYR A 563 -33.83 16.30 46.58
N GLN A 564 -35.11 16.68 46.51
CA GLN A 564 -36.24 15.74 46.48
C GLN A 564 -36.27 14.99 45.14
N SER A 565 -35.26 14.15 44.91
CA SER A 565 -35.20 13.21 43.78
C SER A 565 -36.30 12.16 43.97
N GLY A 566 -37.35 12.20 43.16
CA GLY A 566 -38.18 11.00 43.02
C GLY A 566 -37.31 9.84 42.52
N ASN A 567 -37.57 8.60 42.98
CA ASN A 567 -36.91 7.34 42.53
C ASN A 567 -36.80 7.15 41.00
N LYS A 568 -37.44 8.02 40.21
CA LYS A 568 -37.38 8.09 38.76
C LYS A 568 -36.06 8.72 38.26
N ASP A 569 -35.50 9.71 38.95
CA ASP A 569 -34.33 10.47 38.50
C ASP A 569 -33.02 9.70 38.65
N THR A 570 -32.85 8.95 39.76
CA THR A 570 -31.74 8.00 39.96
C THR A 570 -31.76 6.86 38.93
N LYS A 571 -32.95 6.33 38.61
CA LYS A 571 -33.11 5.32 37.54
C LYS A 571 -32.78 5.89 36.17
N ILE A 572 -33.04 7.17 35.91
CA ILE A 572 -32.68 7.86 34.66
C ILE A 572 -31.16 8.08 34.60
N ALA A 573 -30.53 8.54 35.68
CA ALA A 573 -29.07 8.75 35.74
C ALA A 573 -28.28 7.45 35.54
N LYS A 574 -28.72 6.32 36.13
CA LYS A 574 -28.09 4.99 35.92
C LYS A 574 -28.16 4.55 34.44
N ARG A 575 -29.27 4.83 33.76
CA ARG A 575 -29.47 4.51 32.32
C ARG A 575 -28.56 5.34 31.42
N MET A 576 -28.32 6.59 31.81
CA MET A 576 -27.41 7.51 31.13
C MET A 576 -25.92 7.17 31.35
N ALA A 577 -25.56 6.52 32.46
CA ALA A 577 -24.20 6.06 32.73
C ALA A 577 -23.82 4.83 31.89
N VAL A 578 -24.76 3.93 31.61
CA VAL A 578 -24.50 2.75 30.75
C VAL A 578 -24.12 3.15 29.32
N LEU A 579 -24.78 4.17 28.76
CA LEU A 579 -24.49 4.67 27.41
C LEU A 579 -23.06 5.23 27.27
N ILE A 580 -22.47 5.70 28.36
CA ILE A 580 -21.11 6.27 28.38
C ILE A 580 -20.07 5.23 28.76
N PHE A 581 -20.43 4.27 29.61
CA PHE A 581 -19.56 3.14 29.87
C PHE A 581 -19.32 2.35 28.58
N THR A 582 -20.35 2.18 27.75
CA THR A 582 -20.20 1.55 26.42
C THR A 582 -19.29 2.36 25.50
N ASP A 583 -19.42 3.68 25.49
CA ASP A 583 -18.54 4.57 24.71
C ASP A 583 -17.08 4.49 25.19
N PHE A 584 -16.85 4.53 26.51
CA PHE A 584 -15.52 4.39 27.11
C PHE A 584 -14.85 3.06 26.77
N VAL A 585 -15.59 1.95 26.89
CA VAL A 585 -15.06 0.61 26.56
C VAL A 585 -14.72 0.50 25.07
N CYS A 586 -15.43 1.22 24.20
CA CYS A 586 -15.13 1.26 22.77
C CYS A 586 -13.94 2.16 22.44
N MET A 587 -13.81 3.32 23.11
CA MET A 587 -12.78 4.34 22.81
C MET A 587 -11.43 4.13 23.51
N ALA A 588 -11.40 3.44 24.65
CA ALA A 588 -10.18 3.21 25.42
C ALA A 588 -9.10 2.39 24.68
N PRO A 589 -9.42 1.28 23.98
CA PRO A 589 -8.42 0.51 23.23
C PRO A 589 -7.77 1.32 22.09
N ILE A 590 -8.55 2.16 21.42
CA ILE A 590 -8.08 3.00 20.30
C ILE A 590 -7.15 4.10 20.81
N SER A 591 -7.52 4.76 21.90
CA SER A 591 -6.71 5.81 22.53
C SER A 591 -5.38 5.24 23.06
N PHE A 592 -5.41 4.05 23.64
CA PHE A 592 -4.21 3.34 24.10
C PHE A 592 -3.28 2.96 22.94
N TYR A 593 -3.84 2.48 21.82
CA TYR A 593 -3.07 2.17 20.62
C TYR A 593 -2.43 3.42 20.00
N ALA A 594 -3.19 4.50 19.84
CA ALA A 594 -2.69 5.78 19.32
C ALA A 594 -1.53 6.32 20.17
N LEU A 595 -1.64 6.25 21.50
CA LEU A 595 -0.57 6.65 22.41
C LEU A 595 0.68 5.76 22.28
N SER A 596 0.50 4.45 22.13
CA SER A 596 1.60 3.49 21.94
C SER A 596 2.35 3.72 20.62
N ALA A 597 1.63 4.09 19.56
CA ALA A 597 2.23 4.45 18.27
C ALA A 597 3.09 5.73 18.37
N ILE A 598 2.60 6.75 19.08
CA ILE A 598 3.34 8.01 19.30
C ILE A 598 4.63 7.79 20.10
N MET A 599 4.66 6.82 21.02
CA MET A 599 5.84 6.49 21.82
C MET A 599 6.94 5.74 21.04
N ASN A 600 6.82 5.58 19.71
CA ASN A 600 7.73 4.79 18.87
C ASN A 600 7.97 3.36 19.40
N LYS A 601 7.01 2.83 20.16
CA LYS A 601 7.00 1.46 20.70
C LYS A 601 5.62 0.87 20.45
N PRO A 602 5.33 0.39 19.22
CA PRO A 602 4.09 -0.32 18.97
C PRO A 602 4.08 -1.62 19.79
N LEU A 603 3.42 -1.59 20.95
CA LEU A 603 3.29 -2.73 21.86
C LEU A 603 2.45 -3.88 21.27
N ILE A 604 1.72 -3.60 20.19
CA ILE A 604 0.88 -4.54 19.44
C ILE A 604 1.27 -4.40 17.96
N THR A 605 1.53 -5.53 17.28
CA THR A 605 1.80 -5.54 15.83
C THR A 605 0.64 -4.93 15.06
N VAL A 606 0.91 -4.21 13.98
CA VAL A 606 -0.14 -3.51 13.18
C VAL A 606 -1.24 -4.48 12.75
N THR A 607 -0.90 -5.73 12.38
CA THR A 607 -1.86 -6.80 12.09
C THR A 607 -2.83 -7.11 13.23
N ASN A 608 -2.35 -7.24 14.46
CA ASN A 608 -3.22 -7.50 15.62
C ASN A 608 -4.02 -6.25 16.04
N SER A 609 -3.50 -5.06 15.77
CA SER A 609 -4.23 -3.81 15.98
C SER A 609 -5.42 -3.64 15.01
N LYS A 610 -5.41 -4.29 13.83
CA LYS A 610 -6.57 -4.33 12.93
C LYS A 610 -7.79 -4.93 13.63
N ILE A 611 -7.61 -5.96 14.46
CA ILE A 611 -8.72 -6.57 15.23
C ILE A 611 -9.34 -5.54 16.16
N LEU A 612 -8.50 -4.74 16.86
CA LEU A 612 -8.98 -3.69 17.75
C LEU A 612 -9.70 -2.57 17.00
N LEU A 613 -9.11 -2.11 15.89
CA LEU A 613 -9.64 -1.03 15.05
C LEU A 613 -10.88 -1.44 14.26
N VAL A 614 -11.04 -2.70 13.87
CA VAL A 614 -12.20 -3.13 13.08
C VAL A 614 -13.36 -3.59 13.96
N LEU A 615 -13.09 -4.11 15.15
CA LEU A 615 -14.15 -4.54 16.08
C LEU A 615 -14.62 -3.40 16.99
N PHE A 616 -13.71 -2.75 17.72
CA PHE A 616 -14.11 -1.82 18.79
C PHE A 616 -14.44 -0.41 18.28
N TYR A 617 -13.74 0.06 17.25
CA TYR A 617 -13.96 1.39 16.66
C TYR A 617 -15.40 1.57 16.14
N PRO A 618 -16.00 0.65 15.37
CA PRO A 618 -17.40 0.78 14.96
C PRO A 618 -18.43 0.25 15.97
N PHE A 619 -18.01 -0.44 17.04
CA PHE A 619 -18.93 -1.09 17.98
C PHE A 619 -19.87 -0.08 18.66
N ASN A 620 -19.35 1.10 18.98
CA ASN A 620 -20.10 2.18 19.60
C ASN A 620 -21.34 2.57 18.76
N SER A 621 -21.13 2.78 17.46
CA SER A 621 -22.17 3.15 16.51
C SER A 621 -23.23 2.06 16.29
N CYS A 622 -22.84 0.80 16.42
CA CYS A 622 -23.76 -0.34 16.38
C CYS A 622 -24.58 -0.47 17.68
N ALA A 623 -23.99 -0.21 18.84
CA ALA A 623 -24.64 -0.38 20.14
C ALA A 623 -25.71 0.69 20.43
N ASN A 624 -25.49 1.93 19.96
CA ASN A 624 -26.33 3.10 20.27
C ASN A 624 -27.85 2.89 20.04
N PRO A 625 -28.32 2.39 18.88
CA PRO A 625 -29.73 2.08 18.66
C PRO A 625 -30.35 1.14 19.70
N PHE A 626 -29.62 0.09 20.09
CA PHE A 626 -30.07 -0.87 21.09
C PHE A 626 -30.11 -0.24 22.47
N LEU A 627 -29.14 0.60 22.82
CA LEU A 627 -29.13 1.34 24.07
C LEU A 627 -30.34 2.28 24.16
N TYR A 628 -30.73 2.94 23.07
CA TYR A 628 -31.96 3.76 23.05
C TYR A 628 -33.22 2.92 23.23
N ALA A 629 -33.34 1.80 22.51
CA ALA A 629 -34.46 0.89 22.64
C ALA A 629 -34.57 0.30 24.06
N ILE A 630 -33.45 -0.14 24.63
CA ILE A 630 -33.41 -0.80 25.93
C ILE A 630 -33.51 0.20 27.08
N PHE A 631 -33.08 1.46 26.96
CA PHE A 631 -33.02 2.36 28.11
C PHE A 631 -33.98 3.57 28.04
N THR A 632 -34.52 3.92 26.86
CA THR A 632 -35.37 5.11 26.70
C THR A 632 -36.85 4.73 26.65
N LYS A 633 -37.58 4.92 27.76
CA LYS A 633 -39.03 4.63 27.86
C LYS A 633 -39.86 5.35 26.78
N MET A 634 -39.51 6.60 26.45
CA MET A 634 -40.20 7.35 25.39
C MET A 634 -39.97 6.74 24.00
N PHE A 635 -38.76 6.26 23.71
CA PHE A 635 -38.45 5.60 22.43
C PHE A 635 -39.19 4.26 22.32
N ARG A 636 -39.19 3.44 23.38
CA ARG A 636 -40.00 2.20 23.42
C ARG A 636 -41.47 2.48 23.15
N ARG A 637 -42.01 3.55 23.75
CA ARG A 637 -43.40 3.95 23.51
C ARG A 637 -43.64 4.31 22.05
N ASP A 638 -42.76 5.10 21.45
CA ASP A 638 -42.88 5.52 20.06
C ASP A 638 -42.76 4.31 19.10
N VAL A 639 -41.91 3.32 19.42
CA VAL A 639 -41.84 2.01 18.74
C VAL A 639 -43.17 1.25 18.82
N PHE A 640 -43.75 1.11 20.01
CA PHE A 640 -45.03 0.40 20.18
C PHE A 640 -46.20 1.11 19.49
N ILE A 641 -46.22 2.45 19.48
CA ILE A 641 -47.22 3.22 18.76
C ILE A 641 -47.05 3.03 17.24
N LEU A 642 -45.81 3.01 16.74
CA LEU A 642 -45.54 2.73 15.32
C LEU A 642 -45.95 1.30 14.95
N LEU A 643 -45.58 0.29 15.75
CA LEU A 643 -45.98 -1.11 15.55
C LEU A 643 -47.50 -1.28 15.54
N SER A 644 -48.22 -0.53 16.37
CA SER A 644 -49.70 -0.55 16.35
C SER A 644 -50.30 0.02 15.07
N LYS A 645 -49.62 0.93 14.35
CA LYS A 645 -50.06 1.40 13.03
C LYS A 645 -49.90 0.34 11.94
N PHE A 646 -49.03 -0.65 12.17
CA PHE A 646 -48.82 -1.81 11.28
C PHE A 646 -49.59 -3.06 11.74
N GLY A 647 -50.50 -2.93 12.72
CA GLY A 647 -51.35 -4.03 13.19
C GLY A 647 -50.70 -4.99 14.19
N ILE A 648 -49.52 -4.69 14.73
CA ILE A 648 -48.77 -5.54 15.67
C ILE A 648 -48.78 -4.91 17.08
N CYS A 649 -49.11 -5.71 18.11
CA CYS A 649 -49.18 -5.30 19.53
C CYS A 649 -50.14 -4.12 19.84
N GLU A 650 -51.34 -4.07 19.25
CA GLU A 650 -52.33 -2.99 19.49
C GLU A 650 -52.69 -2.81 20.98
N HIS A 651 -52.81 -3.90 21.74
CA HIS A 651 -53.19 -3.88 23.15
C HIS A 651 -52.16 -3.14 24.04
N GLN A 652 -50.86 -3.26 23.72
CA GLN A 652 -49.79 -2.57 24.47
C GLN A 652 -49.69 -1.09 24.09
N ALA A 653 -49.95 -0.73 22.83
CA ALA A 653 -50.04 0.67 22.43
C ALA A 653 -51.22 1.40 23.11
N GLN A 654 -52.33 0.70 23.37
CA GLN A 654 -53.45 1.23 24.15
C GLN A 654 -53.09 1.46 25.63
N PHE A 655 -52.29 0.61 26.26
CA PHE A 655 -51.80 0.84 27.64
C PHE A 655 -50.95 2.12 27.75
N TYR A 656 -50.11 2.37 26.73
CA TYR A 656 -49.33 3.60 26.64
C TYR A 656 -50.15 4.85 26.27
N ARG A 657 -51.29 4.69 25.57
CA ARG A 657 -52.29 5.76 25.36
C ARG A 657 -53.11 6.03 26.63
N GLY A 658 -53.48 5.00 27.39
CA GLY A 658 -54.33 5.08 28.59
C GLY A 658 -53.72 5.82 29.79
N GLN A 659 -52.39 5.85 29.92
CA GLN A 659 -51.71 6.67 30.94
C GLN A 659 -51.90 8.19 30.76
N THR A 660 -52.48 8.65 29.65
CA THR A 660 -52.76 10.08 29.42
C THR A 660 -54.18 10.53 29.81
N VAL A 661 -55.09 9.61 30.18
CA VAL A 661 -56.50 9.98 30.43
C VAL A 661 -56.91 9.92 31.91
N SER A 662 -56.23 9.19 32.79
CA SER A 662 -56.61 9.10 34.22
C SER A 662 -55.73 9.97 35.13
N ALA A 663 -55.82 11.29 34.98
CA ALA A 663 -55.32 12.24 35.98
C ALA A 663 -55.95 13.63 35.82
N LYS A 664 -57.28 13.73 35.73
CA LYS A 664 -58.04 14.92 36.16
C LYS A 664 -59.56 14.67 36.08
N ASN A 665 -60.21 14.97 37.20
CA ASN A 665 -61.65 15.16 37.42
C ASN A 665 -62.53 13.91 37.53
N SER A 666 -62.86 13.51 38.76
CA SER A 666 -64.26 13.40 39.19
C SER A 666 -64.37 13.47 40.72
N SER A 667 -64.50 14.68 41.26
CA SER A 667 -65.14 14.91 42.56
C SER A 667 -66.52 15.52 42.25
N ALA A 668 -67.58 14.73 42.29
CA ALA A 668 -68.95 15.21 42.39
C ALA A 668 -69.88 14.08 42.87
N SER A 669 -70.73 14.45 43.82
CA SER A 669 -71.68 13.62 44.56
C SER A 669 -73.05 13.54 43.87
N TYR A 670 -73.87 12.59 44.36
CA TYR A 670 -75.33 12.38 44.22
C TYR A 670 -75.91 11.50 43.10
N GLY A 671 -76.73 10.50 43.52
CA GLY A 671 -78.00 10.20 42.84
C GLY A 671 -78.37 8.72 42.64
N HIS A 672 -79.27 8.21 43.48
CA HIS A 672 -80.01 6.93 43.41
C HIS A 672 -80.66 6.56 42.05
N ARG A 673 -80.59 5.28 41.65
CA ARG A 673 -81.71 4.30 41.47
C ARG A 673 -81.22 3.04 40.73
N GLY A 674 -81.71 1.87 41.14
CA GLY A 674 -81.12 0.56 40.83
C GLY A 674 -81.82 -0.32 39.78
N CYS A 675 -81.66 -1.63 40.01
CA CYS A 675 -82.07 -2.81 39.22
C CYS A 675 -80.97 -3.27 38.23
N GLY A 676 -80.42 -4.49 38.22
CA GLY A 676 -80.60 -5.73 38.98
C GLY A 676 -80.02 -6.90 38.17
N LYS A 677 -79.38 -7.87 38.85
CA LYS A 677 -78.88 -9.21 38.38
C LYS A 677 -77.56 -9.20 37.56
N THR A 678 -76.55 -10.06 37.76
CA THR A 678 -76.34 -11.24 38.63
C THR A 678 -74.84 -11.58 38.69
N ARG A 679 -74.35 -11.82 39.92
CA ARG A 679 -73.26 -12.71 40.39
C ARG A 679 -72.11 -13.12 39.43
N HIS A 680 -70.88 -12.84 39.83
CA HIS A 680 -69.99 -13.86 40.44
C HIS A 680 -68.92 -13.18 41.31
N ALA A 681 -68.82 -13.60 42.57
CA ALA A 681 -67.79 -13.19 43.51
C ALA A 681 -66.55 -14.06 43.32
N VAL A 682 -65.36 -13.47 43.25
CA VAL A 682 -64.12 -14.10 43.72
C VAL A 682 -63.28 -13.06 44.44
N ALA A 683 -62.76 -13.50 45.58
CA ALA A 683 -62.04 -12.84 46.64
C ALA A 683 -60.92 -11.86 46.22
N SER A 684 -60.84 -10.80 46.99
CA SER A 684 -59.65 -9.99 47.25
C SER A 684 -58.58 -10.80 48.03
N ILE A 685 -57.36 -10.87 47.49
CA ILE A 685 -56.12 -11.15 48.24
C ILE A 685 -55.02 -10.19 47.73
N PRO A 686 -54.28 -9.50 48.61
CA PRO A 686 -53.26 -8.51 48.25
C PRO A 686 -51.93 -9.21 47.95
N VAL A 687 -51.14 -8.71 46.99
CA VAL A 687 -49.75 -9.18 46.80
C VAL A 687 -48.77 -8.02 46.70
N PHE A 688 -47.86 -8.08 47.67
CA PHE A 688 -46.59 -7.41 47.90
C PHE A 688 -45.74 -7.11 46.66
N PHE A 689 -44.94 -6.04 46.80
CA PHE A 689 -43.72 -5.74 46.06
C PHE A 689 -42.86 -7.00 45.82
N LYS A 690 -42.52 -7.27 44.55
CA LYS A 690 -41.41 -8.17 44.20
C LYS A 690 -40.64 -7.62 43.00
N GLU A 691 -39.33 -7.80 43.06
CA GLU A 691 -38.28 -7.31 42.17
C GLU A 691 -38.53 -7.60 40.68
N GLU A 692 -38.25 -6.62 39.81
CA GLU A 692 -38.27 -6.78 38.36
C GLU A 692 -36.84 -6.94 37.81
N GLN A 693 -36.52 -8.19 37.44
CA GLN A 693 -35.47 -8.61 36.51
C GLN A 693 -35.91 -8.34 35.04
N PRO A 694 -35.05 -8.51 34.01
CA PRO A 694 -35.18 -7.77 32.73
C PRO A 694 -36.41 -8.17 31.90
N GLU A 695 -37.39 -7.26 31.85
CA GLU A 695 -38.72 -7.49 31.26
C GLU A 695 -38.79 -7.65 29.73
N MET A 696 -37.73 -7.37 28.96
CA MET A 696 -37.83 -7.30 27.48
C MET A 696 -38.09 -8.68 26.84
N GLY A 697 -37.49 -9.74 27.37
CA GLY A 697 -37.70 -11.11 26.86
C GLY A 697 -39.15 -11.59 27.09
N ILE A 698 -39.68 -11.32 28.29
CA ILE A 698 -41.06 -11.67 28.67
C ILE A 698 -42.09 -10.81 27.91
N LEU A 699 -41.76 -9.55 27.61
CA LEU A 699 -42.63 -8.63 26.86
C LEU A 699 -42.74 -8.99 25.35
N LEU A 700 -41.64 -9.43 24.73
CA LEU A 700 -41.64 -9.93 23.34
C LEU A 700 -42.34 -11.29 23.24
N GLU A 701 -42.16 -12.16 24.22
CA GLU A 701 -42.78 -13.48 24.27
C GLU A 701 -44.30 -13.39 24.47
N ASN A 702 -44.78 -12.40 25.24
CA ASN A 702 -46.21 -12.10 25.35
C ASN A 702 -46.80 -11.50 24.06
N CYS A 703 -46.03 -10.75 23.25
CA CYS A 703 -46.55 -10.33 21.94
C CYS A 703 -46.54 -11.48 20.92
N ARG A 704 -45.60 -12.45 21.03
CA ARG A 704 -45.61 -13.69 20.21
C ARG A 704 -46.82 -14.58 20.52
N ARG A 705 -47.25 -14.70 21.78
CA ARG A 705 -48.45 -15.47 22.19
C ARG A 705 -49.78 -14.87 21.76
N THR A 706 -49.79 -13.66 21.21
CA THR A 706 -51.03 -13.02 20.69
C THR A 706 -51.13 -13.11 19.16
N VAL A 707 -50.09 -13.65 18.49
CA VAL A 707 -49.98 -13.78 17.02
C VAL A 707 -50.02 -15.25 16.55
N LEU A 708 -50.01 -16.21 17.49
CA LEU A 708 -50.41 -17.61 17.29
C LEU A 708 -51.78 -17.81 17.94
#